data_AF-A0A2U2I753-F1
#
_entry.id   AF-A0A2U2I753-F1
#
_cell.length_a   1.000
_cell.length_b   1.000
_cell.length_c   1.000
_cell.angle_alpha   90.00
_cell.angle_beta   90.00
_cell.angle_gamma   90.00
#
_symmetry.space_group_name_H-M   'P 1'
#
loop_
_entity.id
_entity.type
_entity.pdbx_description
1 polymer ?
#
loop_
_entity_poly.entity_id
_entity_poly.type
_entity_poly.pdbx_seq_one_letter_code
_entity_poly.pdbx_strand_id
1 'polypeptide(L)'
;MHKAKGKNMSNSHDDADDSSSPEFKTVLEALIAVYRPMLEEDLKRADDLDALSKEAHGAPPDCEAELAAAERLLGSFPDEQVVMALLPAQARELLGPIERWRWCLLHIRCCMIFGWLVCRRPRTFRLSAYYLYRYWLCVRRAVGAPVTPGQLTALERRDLNTLAEALAKAYRPYLSDQLASIDFIDGLADDVADGQLDCSEGEEEAAAVFERLLTVDTAQALLGDAAFEQHSREPWFWFCRCWCLCAIRFGCCLARAKNLVDVFRCLLQYRRCLRACFRPLRCELTGPHDCIAEVVNPDIPALVVPIQGTAAGAGFVRYVLEWSRDNVVWHAANFVYPPIPPGNTTQGTTPVVAGLLGYLDTTLLDAGTYFVRLTVYGANHSLPPCGPIIFSVFKKDVRILGVDGNFTLDSTPYDPAARFLDHVPALCTRAAGTFEASFGTCLQIWGAAYLGGCDDNQRIKRYALDYKPGYETDCGTGGWTNFWQVEFNTAAQYRAINMRTDTSVLTANWVPDCLVPIPFPPYCLLTDPQGRLAPSSWSSNVGGCQLSGLTTLRLVLEDTLGNTYCDTQRVWIDNKPITALIQITAVPKCADLFVSQFASPPDCSIPWPLPISGIAYDEYIDETLPLTRPNDNFDHYVVRVEKQGGPTISIPGPGGTCFHGTSRVGDPGTRCGAPTIPTVIGTLALFDLRAVDPICQASLPYPVQAGFELARGECCVYIFHLTVYDRTVRACGVSHATSSWPVKICNDLPRS
;
A
#
# COMPACT_ATOMS: atom_id res chain seq x y z
N MET A 1 -9.35 -39.69 -47.16
CA MET A 1 -9.51 -40.82 -46.23
C MET A 1 -10.25 -40.34 -44.99
N HIS A 2 -11.09 -41.20 -44.44
CA HIS A 2 -12.29 -40.91 -43.66
C HIS A 2 -12.20 -39.92 -42.48
N LYS A 3 -13.21 -39.04 -42.43
CA LYS A 3 -13.76 -38.37 -41.23
C LYS A 3 -13.97 -39.38 -40.09
N ALA A 4 -13.41 -39.13 -38.91
CA ALA A 4 -13.88 -39.69 -37.66
C ALA A 4 -14.67 -38.62 -36.91
N LYS A 5 -16.00 -38.62 -37.07
CA LYS A 5 -16.93 -37.96 -36.16
C LYS A 5 -16.89 -38.73 -34.84
N GLY A 6 -16.22 -38.18 -33.83
CA GLY A 6 -16.35 -38.59 -32.43
C GLY A 6 -17.77 -38.26 -31.96
N LYS A 7 -18.60 -39.28 -31.90
CA LYS A 7 -19.97 -39.22 -31.41
C LYS A 7 -19.90 -39.06 -29.89
N ASN A 8 -20.19 -37.86 -29.37
CA ASN A 8 -20.48 -37.64 -27.94
C ASN A 8 -21.75 -38.44 -27.61
N MET A 9 -21.56 -39.68 -27.13
CA MET A 9 -22.63 -40.57 -26.70
C MET A 9 -22.72 -40.52 -25.17
N SER A 10 -23.91 -40.07 -24.73
CA SER A 10 -24.56 -40.28 -23.44
C SER A 10 -23.95 -39.67 -22.17
N ASN A 11 -24.40 -38.46 -21.84
CA ASN A 11 -24.65 -38.01 -20.46
C ASN A 11 -26.15 -38.13 -20.08
N SER A 12 -26.97 -38.80 -20.91
CA SER A 12 -28.43 -38.84 -20.79
C SER A 12 -28.98 -39.89 -19.82
N HIS A 13 -28.13 -40.55 -19.01
CA HIS A 13 -28.57 -41.65 -18.12
C HIS A 13 -28.81 -41.22 -16.66
N ASP A 14 -28.22 -40.13 -16.19
CA ASP A 14 -28.48 -39.58 -14.84
C ASP A 14 -29.67 -38.60 -14.79
N ASP A 15 -30.08 -38.06 -15.94
CA ASP A 15 -31.13 -37.02 -16.01
C ASP A 15 -32.56 -37.55 -15.92
N ALA A 16 -32.77 -38.81 -16.31
CA ALA A 16 -34.11 -39.41 -16.33
C ALA A 16 -34.62 -39.81 -14.93
N ASP A 17 -33.71 -40.07 -13.99
CA ASP A 17 -34.04 -40.64 -12.67
C ASP A 17 -34.42 -39.57 -11.61
N ASP A 18 -34.10 -38.29 -11.84
CA ASP A 18 -34.31 -37.24 -10.84
C ASP A 18 -35.68 -36.53 -10.94
N SER A 19 -36.20 -36.38 -12.16
CA SER A 19 -37.49 -35.72 -12.42
C SER A 19 -38.71 -36.50 -11.92
N SER A 20 -38.51 -37.79 -11.63
CA SER A 20 -39.51 -38.72 -11.08
C SER A 20 -39.45 -38.84 -9.54
N SER A 21 -38.48 -38.18 -8.89
CA SER A 21 -38.32 -38.28 -7.42
C SER A 21 -39.50 -37.62 -6.65
N PRO A 22 -39.95 -38.19 -5.53
CA PRO A 22 -40.99 -37.61 -4.68
C PRO A 22 -40.68 -36.17 -4.23
N GLU A 23 -39.40 -35.90 -3.99
CA GLU A 23 -38.90 -34.58 -3.60
C GLU A 23 -38.99 -33.59 -4.77
N PHE A 24 -38.68 -34.00 -6.00
CA PHE A 24 -38.86 -33.13 -7.18
C PHE A 24 -40.32 -32.72 -7.35
N LYS A 25 -41.24 -33.70 -7.21
CA LYS A 25 -42.67 -33.47 -7.32
C LYS A 25 -43.17 -32.47 -6.27
N THR A 26 -42.70 -32.60 -5.04
CA THR A 26 -43.04 -31.67 -3.94
C THR A 26 -42.62 -30.22 -4.28
N VAL A 27 -41.40 -30.04 -4.79
CA VAL A 27 -40.90 -28.71 -5.17
C VAL A 27 -41.65 -28.15 -6.38
N LEU A 28 -41.95 -29.00 -7.37
CA LEU A 28 -42.71 -28.61 -8.56
C LEU A 28 -44.15 -28.20 -8.21
N GLU A 29 -44.83 -28.94 -7.34
CA GLU A 29 -46.18 -28.60 -6.86
C GLU A 29 -46.22 -27.25 -6.16
N ALA A 30 -45.23 -26.97 -5.29
CA ALA A 30 -45.10 -25.67 -4.63
C ALA A 30 -44.84 -24.53 -5.62
N LEU A 31 -43.97 -24.76 -6.62
CA LEU A 31 -43.69 -23.76 -7.66
C LEU A 31 -44.90 -23.50 -8.56
N ILE A 32 -45.66 -24.53 -8.94
CA ILE A 32 -46.89 -24.38 -9.73
C ILE A 32 -47.98 -23.65 -8.92
N ALA A 33 -48.08 -23.90 -7.61
CA ALA A 33 -49.03 -23.21 -6.74
C ALA A 33 -48.80 -21.68 -6.72
N VAL A 34 -47.54 -21.25 -6.83
CA VAL A 34 -47.16 -19.84 -6.96
C VAL A 34 -47.60 -19.24 -8.30
N TYR A 35 -47.44 -19.96 -9.41
CA TYR A 35 -47.77 -19.46 -10.75
C TYR A 35 -49.28 -19.48 -11.05
N ARG A 36 -50.04 -20.40 -10.45
CA ARG A 36 -51.48 -20.56 -10.68
C ARG A 36 -52.29 -19.24 -10.61
N PRO A 37 -52.22 -18.42 -9.55
CA PRO A 37 -53.00 -17.18 -9.47
C PRO A 37 -52.64 -16.19 -10.57
N MET A 38 -51.37 -16.14 -11.00
CA MET A 38 -50.94 -15.25 -12.08
C MET A 38 -51.49 -15.69 -13.44
N LEU A 39 -51.49 -16.99 -13.71
CA LEU A 39 -52.08 -17.55 -14.93
C LEU A 39 -53.60 -17.33 -14.97
N GLU A 40 -54.27 -17.43 -13.83
CA GLU A 40 -55.71 -17.12 -13.73
C GLU A 40 -56.01 -15.63 -13.95
N GLU A 41 -55.14 -14.72 -13.48
CA GLU A 41 -55.25 -13.29 -13.78
C GLU A 41 -55.00 -13.00 -15.27
N ASP A 42 -53.96 -13.57 -15.86
CA ASP A 42 -53.63 -13.35 -17.28
C ASP A 42 -54.73 -13.92 -18.20
N LEU A 43 -55.32 -15.06 -17.83
CA LEU A 43 -56.47 -15.61 -18.55
C LEU A 43 -57.67 -14.66 -18.48
N LYS A 44 -57.97 -14.09 -17.29
CA LYS A 44 -59.03 -13.08 -17.15
C LYS A 44 -58.74 -11.80 -17.96
N ARG A 45 -57.48 -11.36 -18.03
CA ARG A 45 -57.07 -10.21 -18.85
C ARG A 45 -57.24 -10.48 -20.34
N ALA A 46 -56.99 -11.71 -20.79
CA ALA A 46 -57.20 -12.10 -22.18
C ALA A 46 -58.69 -12.04 -22.58
N ASP A 47 -59.60 -12.22 -21.63
CA ASP A 47 -61.05 -12.13 -21.83
C ASP A 47 -61.59 -10.69 -21.81
N ASP A 48 -60.81 -9.68 -21.39
CA ASP A 48 -61.19 -8.25 -21.32
C ASP A 48 -60.12 -7.34 -21.95
N LEU A 49 -60.16 -7.25 -23.29
CA LEU A 49 -59.19 -6.48 -24.08
C LEU A 49 -59.25 -4.97 -23.83
N ASP A 50 -60.40 -4.43 -23.42
CA ASP A 50 -60.57 -3.00 -23.13
C ASP A 50 -59.89 -2.63 -21.81
N ALA A 51 -60.03 -3.48 -20.78
CA ALA A 51 -59.30 -3.33 -19.53
C ALA A 51 -57.78 -3.46 -19.74
N LEU A 52 -57.34 -4.43 -20.56
CA LEU A 52 -55.92 -4.62 -20.90
C LEU A 52 -55.34 -3.40 -21.63
N SER A 53 -56.07 -2.83 -22.59
CA SER A 53 -55.67 -1.61 -23.29
C SER A 53 -55.55 -0.42 -22.34
N LYS A 54 -56.52 -0.26 -21.43
CA LYS A 54 -56.51 0.82 -20.43
C LYS A 54 -55.34 0.68 -19.44
N GLU A 55 -55.00 -0.54 -19.05
CA GLU A 55 -53.85 -0.84 -18.20
C GLU A 55 -52.52 -0.55 -18.93
N ALA A 56 -52.39 -0.97 -20.19
CA ALA A 56 -51.19 -0.75 -21.00
C ALA A 56 -50.89 0.75 -21.26
N HIS A 57 -51.93 1.58 -21.35
CA HIS A 57 -51.79 3.04 -21.55
C HIS A 57 -51.76 3.83 -20.23
N GLY A 58 -52.04 3.19 -19.08
CA GLY A 58 -52.32 3.86 -17.80
C GLY A 58 -51.09 4.34 -17.01
N ALA A 59 -49.92 3.71 -17.17
CA ALA A 59 -48.67 4.18 -16.56
C ALA A 59 -47.42 3.54 -17.21
N PRO A 60 -46.29 4.27 -17.32
CA PRO A 60 -45.01 3.67 -17.69
C PRO A 60 -44.56 2.63 -16.65
N PRO A 61 -43.71 1.66 -17.02
CA PRO A 61 -43.23 0.63 -16.09
C PRO A 61 -42.52 1.24 -14.88
N ASP A 62 -43.07 1.02 -13.68
CA ASP A 62 -42.47 1.42 -12.41
C ASP A 62 -41.58 0.29 -11.85
N CYS A 63 -40.36 0.65 -11.45
CA CYS A 63 -39.39 -0.30 -10.89
C CYS A 63 -39.87 -0.86 -9.54
N GLU A 64 -40.63 -0.09 -8.75
CA GLU A 64 -41.20 -0.57 -7.49
C GLU A 64 -42.33 -1.56 -7.71
N ALA A 65 -43.19 -1.32 -8.71
CA ALA A 65 -44.22 -2.27 -9.11
C ALA A 65 -43.60 -3.58 -9.64
N GLU A 66 -42.48 -3.51 -10.38
CA GLU A 66 -41.74 -4.72 -10.82
C GLU A 66 -41.16 -5.49 -9.63
N LEU A 67 -40.60 -4.81 -8.63
CA LEU A 67 -40.13 -5.47 -7.41
C LEU A 67 -41.27 -6.12 -6.64
N ALA A 68 -42.39 -5.42 -6.45
CA ALA A 68 -43.55 -5.97 -5.76
C ALA A 68 -44.11 -7.22 -6.48
N ALA A 69 -44.05 -7.25 -7.81
CA ALA A 69 -44.41 -8.43 -8.59
C ALA A 69 -43.41 -9.59 -8.38
N ALA A 70 -42.11 -9.31 -8.36
CA ALA A 70 -41.07 -10.30 -8.06
C ALA A 70 -41.23 -10.87 -6.64
N GLU A 71 -41.52 -10.01 -5.66
CA GLU A 71 -41.77 -10.41 -4.27
C GLU A 71 -43.06 -11.21 -4.13
N ARG A 72 -44.10 -10.91 -4.90
CA ARG A 72 -45.34 -11.72 -4.90
C ARG A 72 -45.09 -13.12 -5.46
N LEU A 73 -44.32 -13.22 -6.54
CA LEU A 73 -44.01 -14.49 -7.20
C LEU A 73 -43.01 -15.31 -6.36
N LEU A 74 -41.85 -14.76 -6.07
CA LEU A 74 -40.73 -15.48 -5.44
C LEU A 74 -40.70 -15.31 -3.93
N GLY A 75 -41.67 -14.60 -3.35
CA GLY A 75 -41.67 -14.35 -1.92
C GLY A 75 -42.12 -15.53 -1.08
N SER A 76 -43.10 -16.29 -1.57
CA SER A 76 -43.62 -17.47 -0.89
C SER A 76 -42.83 -18.74 -1.23
N PHE A 77 -41.89 -18.69 -2.16
CA PHE A 77 -41.08 -19.82 -2.58
C PHE A 77 -39.59 -19.52 -2.43
N PRO A 78 -38.79 -20.39 -1.79
CA PRO A 78 -39.17 -21.67 -1.16
C PRO A 78 -39.45 -21.53 0.36
N ASP A 79 -40.42 -22.30 0.88
CA ASP A 79 -40.58 -22.50 2.34
C ASP A 79 -39.59 -23.55 2.88
N GLU A 80 -39.53 -23.72 4.21
CA GLU A 80 -38.56 -24.63 4.84
C GLU A 80 -38.67 -26.09 4.36
N GLN A 81 -39.89 -26.59 4.11
CA GLN A 81 -40.11 -27.96 3.65
C GLN A 81 -39.68 -28.12 2.18
N VAL A 82 -40.06 -27.17 1.34
CA VAL A 82 -39.69 -27.12 -0.08
C VAL A 82 -38.18 -27.03 -0.24
N VAL A 83 -37.49 -26.25 0.61
CA VAL A 83 -36.03 -26.18 0.60
C VAL A 83 -35.39 -27.52 0.94
N MET A 84 -35.87 -28.21 1.97
CA MET A 84 -35.31 -29.51 2.34
C MET A 84 -35.52 -30.57 1.25
N ALA A 85 -36.60 -30.47 0.47
CA ALA A 85 -36.82 -31.31 -0.71
C ALA A 85 -35.97 -30.88 -1.92
N LEU A 86 -35.64 -29.59 -2.05
CA LEU A 86 -34.81 -29.05 -3.12
C LEU A 86 -33.34 -29.45 -2.97
N LEU A 87 -32.83 -29.46 -1.73
CA LEU A 87 -31.42 -29.67 -1.40
C LEU A 87 -30.97 -31.14 -1.55
N PRO A 88 -29.79 -31.40 -2.15
CA PRO A 88 -29.23 -32.75 -2.20
C PRO A 88 -28.85 -33.25 -0.78
N ALA A 89 -28.74 -34.57 -0.59
CA ALA A 89 -28.46 -35.16 0.72
C ALA A 89 -27.19 -34.62 1.38
N GLN A 90 -26.13 -34.40 0.58
CA GLN A 90 -24.87 -33.83 1.02
C GLN A 90 -25.03 -32.39 1.56
N ALA A 91 -25.92 -31.60 0.97
CA ALA A 91 -26.22 -30.25 1.45
C ALA A 91 -26.92 -30.28 2.80
N ARG A 92 -27.88 -31.19 2.96
CA ARG A 92 -28.64 -31.34 4.21
C ARG A 92 -27.73 -31.76 5.36
N GLU A 93 -26.80 -32.66 5.11
CA GLU A 93 -25.79 -33.07 6.08
C GLU A 93 -24.83 -31.93 6.46
N LEU A 94 -24.33 -31.19 5.44
CA LEU A 94 -23.41 -30.06 5.64
C LEU A 94 -24.05 -28.90 6.43
N LEU A 95 -25.31 -28.57 6.14
CA LEU A 95 -26.02 -27.44 6.73
C LEU A 95 -26.58 -27.74 8.13
N GLY A 96 -27.00 -28.97 8.38
CA GLY A 96 -27.66 -29.34 9.64
C GLY A 96 -29.00 -28.61 9.84
N PRO A 97 -29.41 -28.35 11.10
CA PRO A 97 -30.71 -27.74 11.42
C PRO A 97 -30.88 -26.33 10.84
N ILE A 98 -32.09 -26.02 10.34
CA ILE A 98 -32.40 -24.79 9.58
C ILE A 98 -32.19 -23.51 10.36
N GLU A 99 -32.30 -23.57 11.69
CA GLU A 99 -32.09 -22.45 12.60
C GLU A 99 -30.68 -21.88 12.49
N ARG A 100 -29.69 -22.71 12.12
CA ARG A 100 -28.30 -22.30 11.97
C ARG A 100 -28.06 -21.48 10.70
N TRP A 101 -28.87 -21.69 9.66
CA TRP A 101 -28.66 -21.12 8.32
C TRP A 101 -29.89 -20.38 7.79
N ARG A 102 -30.81 -19.96 8.66
CA ARG A 102 -32.01 -19.20 8.29
C ARG A 102 -31.68 -17.89 7.56
N TRP A 103 -30.59 -17.22 7.92
CA TRP A 103 -30.13 -16.02 7.22
C TRP A 103 -29.76 -16.34 5.76
N CYS A 104 -29.12 -17.50 5.52
CA CYS A 104 -28.77 -17.94 4.18
C CYS A 104 -30.03 -18.15 3.35
N LEU A 105 -31.05 -18.82 3.90
CA LEU A 105 -32.33 -18.99 3.20
C LEU A 105 -32.96 -17.64 2.76
N LEU A 106 -32.97 -16.66 3.66
CA LEU A 106 -33.46 -15.31 3.35
C LEU A 106 -32.61 -14.63 2.27
N HIS A 107 -31.29 -14.81 2.31
CA HIS A 107 -30.37 -14.34 1.26
C HIS A 107 -30.68 -15.00 -0.09
N ILE A 108 -30.86 -16.32 -0.15
CA ILE A 108 -31.21 -17.05 -1.38
C ILE A 108 -32.48 -16.49 -2.02
N ARG A 109 -33.48 -16.12 -1.22
CA ARG A 109 -34.69 -15.46 -1.73
C ARG A 109 -34.39 -14.10 -2.38
N CYS A 110 -33.52 -13.29 -1.77
CA CYS A 110 -33.03 -12.05 -2.39
C CYS A 110 -32.32 -12.34 -3.74
N CYS A 111 -31.55 -13.43 -3.81
CA CYS A 111 -30.85 -13.85 -5.03
C CYS A 111 -31.82 -14.23 -6.16
N MET A 112 -32.88 -14.98 -5.88
CA MET A 112 -33.92 -15.31 -6.87
C MET A 112 -34.62 -14.05 -7.41
N ILE A 113 -35.03 -13.16 -6.51
CA ILE A 113 -35.71 -11.90 -6.86
C ILE A 113 -34.80 -11.04 -7.74
N PHE A 114 -33.53 -10.90 -7.37
CA PHE A 114 -32.56 -10.13 -8.14
C PHE A 114 -32.37 -10.68 -9.55
N GLY A 115 -32.15 -12.00 -9.69
CA GLY A 115 -32.01 -12.63 -11.00
C GLY A 115 -33.23 -12.43 -11.89
N TRP A 116 -34.43 -12.51 -11.30
CA TRP A 116 -35.67 -12.29 -12.03
C TRP A 116 -35.80 -10.85 -12.55
N LEU A 117 -35.50 -9.85 -11.71
CA LEU A 117 -35.59 -8.43 -12.08
C LEU A 117 -34.63 -8.06 -13.22
N VAL A 118 -33.40 -8.55 -13.15
CA VAL A 118 -32.35 -8.23 -14.12
C VAL A 118 -32.61 -8.88 -15.48
N CYS A 119 -33.25 -10.06 -15.53
CA CYS A 119 -33.44 -10.80 -16.78
C CYS A 119 -34.83 -10.68 -17.43
N ARG A 120 -35.82 -10.07 -16.76
CA ARG A 120 -37.21 -9.99 -17.27
C ARG A 120 -37.37 -9.25 -18.60
N ARG A 121 -36.51 -8.26 -18.86
CA ARG A 121 -36.55 -7.40 -20.06
C ARG A 121 -35.12 -6.99 -20.42
N PRO A 122 -34.83 -6.55 -21.66
CA PRO A 122 -33.55 -5.93 -21.97
C PRO A 122 -33.29 -4.76 -20.99
N ARG A 123 -32.17 -4.81 -20.25
CA ARG A 123 -31.81 -3.79 -19.27
C ARG A 123 -30.59 -3.01 -19.73
N THR A 124 -30.55 -1.73 -19.38
CA THR A 124 -29.33 -0.94 -19.42
C THR A 124 -28.51 -1.16 -18.15
N PHE A 125 -27.21 -0.89 -18.21
CA PHE A 125 -26.34 -0.95 -17.04
C PHE A 125 -26.88 -0.16 -15.84
N ARG A 126 -27.45 1.03 -16.06
CA ARG A 126 -28.02 1.89 -15.01
C ARG A 126 -29.17 1.20 -14.26
N LEU A 127 -30.04 0.50 -14.98
CA LEU A 127 -31.16 -0.21 -14.39
C LEU A 127 -30.72 -1.49 -13.67
N SER A 128 -29.70 -2.19 -14.20
CA SER A 128 -29.04 -3.30 -13.49
C SER A 128 -28.39 -2.84 -12.18
N ALA A 129 -27.76 -1.66 -12.16
CA ALA A 129 -27.20 -1.07 -10.95
C ALA A 129 -28.27 -0.70 -9.92
N TYR A 130 -29.46 -0.23 -10.36
CA TYR A 130 -30.60 0.01 -9.46
C TYR A 130 -31.08 -1.28 -8.80
N TYR A 131 -31.25 -2.37 -9.57
CA TYR A 131 -31.64 -3.65 -8.98
C TYR A 131 -30.55 -4.28 -8.12
N LEU A 132 -29.27 -4.02 -8.40
CA LEU A 132 -28.16 -4.38 -7.52
C LEU A 132 -28.25 -3.66 -6.17
N TYR A 133 -28.61 -2.37 -6.17
CA TYR A 133 -28.89 -1.62 -4.95
C TYR A 133 -30.07 -2.23 -4.16
N ARG A 134 -31.17 -2.60 -4.81
CA ARG A 134 -32.31 -3.28 -4.14
C ARG A 134 -31.93 -4.64 -3.59
N TYR A 135 -31.14 -5.40 -4.33
CA TYR A 135 -30.57 -6.67 -3.88
C TYR A 135 -29.71 -6.48 -2.63
N TRP A 136 -28.82 -5.48 -2.64
CA TRP A 136 -27.98 -5.16 -1.48
C TRP A 136 -28.80 -4.83 -0.23
N LEU A 137 -29.85 -4.00 -0.35
CA LEU A 137 -30.77 -3.72 0.76
C LEU A 137 -31.44 -4.99 1.31
N CYS A 138 -31.86 -5.89 0.43
CA CYS A 138 -32.48 -7.16 0.80
C CYS A 138 -31.49 -8.05 1.57
N VAL A 139 -30.26 -8.21 1.08
CA VAL A 139 -29.22 -9.03 1.72
C VAL A 139 -28.83 -8.45 3.07
N ARG A 140 -28.61 -7.14 3.17
CA ARG A 140 -28.29 -6.44 4.41
C ARG A 140 -29.37 -6.65 5.48
N ARG A 141 -30.64 -6.67 5.09
CA ARG A 141 -31.73 -7.05 6.00
C ARG A 141 -31.69 -8.53 6.39
N ALA A 142 -31.42 -9.44 5.43
CA ALA A 142 -31.38 -10.89 5.67
C ALA A 142 -30.29 -11.30 6.67
N VAL A 143 -29.14 -10.61 6.67
CA VAL A 143 -28.01 -10.88 7.57
C VAL A 143 -28.03 -10.05 8.86
N GLY A 144 -29.14 -9.35 9.14
CA GLY A 144 -29.31 -8.61 10.39
C GLY A 144 -28.56 -7.27 10.45
N ALA A 145 -28.09 -6.73 9.32
CA ALA A 145 -27.38 -5.46 9.22
C ALA A 145 -28.08 -4.48 8.25
N PRO A 146 -29.35 -4.08 8.51
CA PRO A 146 -30.16 -3.33 7.56
C PRO A 146 -29.59 -1.94 7.25
N VAL A 147 -29.63 -1.55 5.97
CA VAL A 147 -29.25 -0.22 5.48
C VAL A 147 -30.51 0.64 5.32
N THR A 148 -30.43 1.91 5.72
CA THR A 148 -31.55 2.86 5.57
C THR A 148 -31.51 3.51 4.19
N PRO A 149 -32.52 3.29 3.33
CA PRO A 149 -32.55 3.89 1.99
C PRO A 149 -32.48 5.43 2.06
N GLY A 150 -31.61 6.03 1.25
CA GLY A 150 -31.45 7.49 1.17
C GLY A 150 -30.57 8.12 2.26
N GLN A 151 -30.09 7.36 3.24
CA GLN A 151 -29.22 7.86 4.33
C GLN A 151 -28.00 6.95 4.53
N LEU A 152 -27.13 6.88 3.51
CA LEU A 152 -25.93 6.03 3.54
C LEU A 152 -24.78 6.69 4.35
N THR A 153 -24.18 5.91 5.24
CA THR A 153 -22.90 6.23 5.88
C THR A 153 -21.75 6.25 4.87
N ALA A 154 -20.57 6.77 5.27
CA ALA A 154 -19.38 6.75 4.41
C ALA A 154 -18.94 5.32 4.03
N LEU A 155 -19.04 4.37 4.98
CA LEU A 155 -18.72 2.96 4.75
C LEU A 155 -19.72 2.32 3.78
N GLU A 156 -21.02 2.48 4.02
CA GLU A 156 -22.07 1.94 3.14
C GLU A 156 -22.02 2.54 1.73
N ARG A 157 -21.57 3.79 1.58
CA ARG A 157 -21.34 4.38 0.26
C ARG A 157 -20.14 3.75 -0.44
N ARG A 158 -19.07 3.43 0.30
CA ARG A 158 -17.91 2.70 -0.23
C ARG A 158 -18.33 1.31 -0.69
N ASP A 159 -19.09 0.58 0.12
CA ASP A 159 -19.63 -0.74 -0.21
C ASP A 159 -20.44 -0.71 -1.52
N LEU A 160 -21.37 0.25 -1.63
CA LEU A 160 -22.18 0.40 -2.83
C LEU A 160 -21.34 0.75 -4.08
N ASN A 161 -20.31 1.58 -3.94
CA ASN A 161 -19.38 1.88 -5.03
C ASN A 161 -18.61 0.62 -5.46
N THR A 162 -18.08 -0.15 -4.51
CA THR A 162 -17.41 -1.43 -4.78
C THR A 162 -18.32 -2.41 -5.53
N LEU A 163 -19.59 -2.53 -5.13
CA LEU A 163 -20.57 -3.36 -5.82
C LEU A 163 -20.84 -2.87 -7.25
N ALA A 164 -20.98 -1.57 -7.46
CA ALA A 164 -21.22 -0.98 -8.78
C ALA A 164 -20.01 -1.13 -9.72
N GLU A 165 -18.80 -0.93 -9.21
CA GLU A 165 -17.55 -1.13 -9.96
C GLU A 165 -17.35 -2.59 -10.35
N ALA A 166 -17.62 -3.51 -9.44
CA ALA A 166 -17.58 -4.94 -9.73
C ALA A 166 -18.62 -5.35 -10.77
N LEU A 167 -19.83 -4.79 -10.71
CA LEU A 167 -20.84 -4.99 -11.76
C LEU A 167 -20.35 -4.46 -13.11
N ALA A 168 -19.74 -3.28 -13.15
CA ALA A 168 -19.19 -2.73 -14.39
C ALA A 168 -18.10 -3.63 -14.98
N LYS A 169 -17.19 -4.13 -14.13
CA LYS A 169 -16.11 -5.04 -14.52
C LYS A 169 -16.66 -6.39 -15.03
N ALA A 170 -17.69 -6.92 -14.39
CA ALA A 170 -18.35 -8.17 -14.80
C ALA A 170 -19.15 -8.02 -16.11
N TYR A 171 -19.77 -6.86 -16.32
CA TYR A 171 -20.63 -6.56 -17.47
C TYR A 171 -19.82 -6.23 -18.74
N ARG A 172 -18.60 -5.70 -18.61
CA ARG A 172 -17.78 -5.25 -19.75
C ARG A 172 -17.46 -6.37 -20.75
N PRO A 173 -16.99 -7.58 -20.38
CA PRO A 173 -16.68 -8.60 -21.36
C PRO A 173 -17.93 -9.11 -22.08
N TYR A 174 -19.09 -9.14 -21.42
CA TYR A 174 -20.37 -9.49 -22.07
C TYR A 174 -20.69 -8.54 -23.24
N LEU A 175 -20.42 -7.23 -23.08
CA LEU A 175 -20.57 -6.27 -24.18
C LEU A 175 -19.56 -6.50 -25.30
N SER A 176 -18.32 -6.86 -24.96
CA SER A 176 -17.27 -7.16 -25.93
C SER A 176 -17.55 -8.43 -26.74
N ASP A 177 -18.02 -9.50 -26.09
CA ASP A 177 -18.36 -10.77 -26.74
C ASP A 177 -19.55 -10.58 -27.70
N GLN A 178 -20.56 -9.80 -27.29
CA GLN A 178 -21.69 -9.45 -28.15
C GLN A 178 -21.26 -8.60 -29.35
N LEU A 179 -20.34 -7.65 -29.17
CA LEU A 179 -19.75 -6.89 -30.29
C LEU A 179 -18.95 -7.79 -31.24
N ALA A 180 -18.16 -8.72 -30.71
CA ALA A 180 -17.41 -9.67 -31.53
C ALA A 180 -18.34 -10.56 -32.39
N SER A 181 -19.48 -11.00 -31.86
CA SER A 181 -20.46 -11.79 -32.62
C SER A 181 -21.10 -11.02 -33.80
N ILE A 182 -21.08 -9.68 -33.74
CA ILE A 182 -21.53 -8.80 -34.84
C ILE A 182 -20.40 -8.56 -35.85
N ASP A 183 -19.15 -8.46 -35.38
CA ASP A 183 -17.98 -8.20 -36.22
C ASP A 183 -17.52 -9.44 -37.02
N PHE A 184 -17.89 -10.66 -36.59
CA PHE A 184 -17.53 -11.93 -37.23
C PHE A 184 -18.78 -12.78 -37.56
N ILE A 185 -19.41 -12.52 -38.72
CA ILE A 185 -20.68 -13.14 -39.16
C ILE A 185 -20.44 -14.44 -39.98
N ASP A 186 -19.18 -14.79 -40.27
CA ASP A 186 -18.85 -15.95 -41.11
C ASP A 186 -19.39 -17.26 -40.53
N GLY A 187 -20.25 -17.96 -41.29
CA GLY A 187 -20.89 -19.22 -40.89
C GLY A 187 -22.28 -19.08 -40.26
N LEU A 188 -22.63 -17.90 -39.72
CA LEU A 188 -23.93 -17.69 -39.04
C LEU A 188 -25.13 -17.90 -39.97
N ALA A 189 -25.01 -17.49 -41.24
CA ALA A 189 -26.07 -17.68 -42.23
C ALA A 189 -26.32 -19.17 -42.53
N ASP A 190 -25.25 -19.98 -42.54
CA ASP A 190 -25.35 -21.43 -42.75
C ASP A 190 -25.94 -22.11 -41.50
N ASP A 191 -25.53 -21.69 -40.29
CA ASP A 191 -26.09 -22.20 -39.02
C ASP A 191 -27.59 -21.86 -38.84
N VAL A 192 -28.00 -20.66 -39.28
CA VAL A 192 -29.42 -20.25 -39.34
C VAL A 192 -30.19 -21.12 -40.33
N ALA A 193 -29.64 -21.32 -41.54
CA ALA A 193 -30.31 -22.08 -42.61
C ALA A 193 -30.43 -23.57 -42.29
N ASP A 194 -29.43 -24.15 -41.63
CA ASP A 194 -29.38 -25.56 -41.23
C ASP A 194 -30.09 -25.83 -39.89
N GLY A 195 -30.68 -24.81 -39.28
CA GLY A 195 -31.39 -24.91 -38.00
C GLY A 195 -30.49 -25.37 -36.86
N GLN A 196 -29.18 -25.08 -36.94
CA GLN A 196 -28.18 -25.41 -35.91
C GLN A 196 -28.15 -24.41 -34.77
N LEU A 197 -28.88 -23.28 -34.89
CA LEU A 197 -29.02 -22.30 -33.81
C LEU A 197 -29.66 -22.92 -32.57
N ASP A 198 -28.89 -22.96 -31.48
CA ASP A 198 -29.42 -23.28 -30.18
C ASP A 198 -30.22 -22.09 -29.65
N CYS A 199 -31.54 -22.26 -29.51
CA CYS A 199 -32.41 -21.21 -28.97
C CYS A 199 -32.13 -20.88 -27.49
N SER A 200 -31.21 -21.60 -26.83
CA SER A 200 -30.69 -21.32 -25.49
C SER A 200 -29.28 -20.69 -25.47
N GLU A 201 -28.68 -20.47 -26.64
CA GLU A 201 -27.42 -19.72 -26.80
C GLU A 201 -27.58 -18.28 -26.26
N GLY A 202 -26.60 -17.78 -25.50
CA GLY A 202 -26.68 -16.50 -24.78
C GLY A 202 -27.22 -16.54 -23.34
N GLU A 203 -27.81 -17.66 -22.88
CA GLU A 203 -28.22 -17.81 -21.48
C GLU A 203 -27.03 -18.01 -20.53
N GLU A 204 -26.01 -18.76 -20.95
CA GLU A 204 -24.79 -18.98 -20.16
C GLU A 204 -23.91 -17.73 -20.07
N GLU A 205 -23.84 -16.90 -21.11
CA GLU A 205 -23.08 -15.65 -21.12
C GLU A 205 -23.66 -14.60 -20.16
N ALA A 206 -24.98 -14.46 -20.12
CA ALA A 206 -25.66 -13.62 -19.12
C ALA A 206 -25.41 -14.15 -17.71
N ALA A 207 -25.35 -15.47 -17.54
CA ALA A 207 -25.05 -16.11 -16.27
C ALA A 207 -23.58 -15.93 -15.82
N ALA A 208 -22.64 -15.79 -16.77
CA ALA A 208 -21.23 -15.51 -16.50
C ALA A 208 -21.01 -14.11 -15.91
N VAL A 209 -21.87 -13.13 -16.23
CA VAL A 209 -21.85 -11.81 -15.58
C VAL A 209 -22.07 -11.93 -14.07
N PHE A 210 -23.02 -12.76 -13.64
CA PHE A 210 -23.30 -12.94 -12.21
C PHE A 210 -22.21 -13.74 -11.49
N GLU A 211 -21.56 -14.70 -12.18
CA GLU A 211 -20.38 -15.39 -11.64
C GLU A 211 -19.22 -14.43 -11.40
N ARG A 212 -18.93 -13.55 -12.35
CA ARG A 212 -17.87 -12.53 -12.24
C ARG A 212 -18.20 -11.45 -11.22
N LEU A 213 -19.48 -11.15 -11.00
CA LEU A 213 -19.92 -10.14 -10.03
C LEU A 213 -19.76 -10.61 -8.58
N LEU A 214 -20.11 -11.86 -8.28
CA LEU A 214 -20.13 -12.38 -6.92
C LEU A 214 -18.73 -12.82 -6.46
N THR A 215 -17.72 -11.93 -6.47
CA THR A 215 -16.37 -12.11 -5.91
C THR A 215 -16.34 -12.08 -4.36
N VAL A 216 -15.14 -12.21 -3.78
CA VAL A 216 -14.94 -12.12 -2.31
C VAL A 216 -15.15 -10.70 -1.83
N ASP A 217 -14.53 -9.74 -2.51
CA ASP A 217 -14.63 -8.32 -2.18
C ASP A 217 -16.08 -7.83 -2.31
N THR A 218 -16.82 -8.32 -3.31
CA THR A 218 -18.25 -8.02 -3.40
C THR A 218 -19.07 -8.74 -2.35
N ALA A 219 -18.70 -9.94 -1.91
CA ALA A 219 -19.37 -10.59 -0.78
C ALA A 219 -19.19 -9.79 0.51
N GLN A 220 -17.99 -9.27 0.76
CA GLN A 220 -17.71 -8.40 1.91
C GLN A 220 -18.52 -7.09 1.81
N ALA A 221 -18.51 -6.40 0.67
CA ALA A 221 -19.32 -5.19 0.47
C ALA A 221 -20.85 -5.47 0.53
N LEU A 222 -21.28 -6.63 0.05
CA LEU A 222 -22.70 -7.03 0.03
C LEU A 222 -23.23 -7.29 1.45
N LEU A 223 -22.43 -7.94 2.29
CA LEU A 223 -22.80 -8.33 3.65
C LEU A 223 -22.43 -7.26 4.68
N GLY A 224 -21.39 -6.47 4.41
CA GLY A 224 -20.67 -5.58 5.32
C GLY A 224 -19.66 -6.34 6.20
N ASP A 225 -18.58 -5.65 6.58
CA ASP A 225 -17.40 -6.22 7.24
C ASP A 225 -17.72 -7.17 8.42
N ALA A 226 -18.53 -6.71 9.37
CA ALA A 226 -18.83 -7.49 10.58
C ALA A 226 -19.62 -8.78 10.28
N ALA A 227 -20.64 -8.71 9.42
CA ALA A 227 -21.43 -9.88 9.06
C ALA A 227 -20.61 -10.84 8.19
N PHE A 228 -19.76 -10.32 7.30
CA PHE A 228 -18.84 -11.13 6.52
C PHE A 228 -17.84 -11.87 7.42
N GLU A 229 -17.21 -11.19 8.39
CA GLU A 229 -16.27 -11.81 9.32
C GLU A 229 -16.93 -12.93 10.14
N GLN A 230 -18.16 -12.70 10.60
CA GLN A 230 -18.91 -13.70 11.36
C GLN A 230 -19.27 -14.92 10.51
N HIS A 231 -19.95 -14.70 9.37
CA HIS A 231 -20.53 -15.80 8.59
C HIS A 231 -19.51 -16.52 7.73
N SER A 232 -18.45 -15.87 7.25
CA SER A 232 -17.41 -16.51 6.42
C SER A 232 -16.66 -17.65 7.13
N ARG A 233 -16.73 -17.70 8.47
CA ARG A 233 -16.15 -18.78 9.30
C ARG A 233 -17.02 -20.03 9.35
N GLU A 234 -18.27 -19.96 8.88
CA GLU A 234 -19.19 -21.09 8.88
C GLU A 234 -18.82 -22.08 7.77
N PRO A 235 -18.73 -23.39 8.04
CA PRO A 235 -18.27 -24.40 7.06
C PRO A 235 -19.08 -24.46 5.76
N TRP A 236 -20.32 -23.95 5.78
CA TRP A 236 -21.28 -23.99 4.69
C TRP A 236 -21.55 -22.62 4.07
N PHE A 237 -20.88 -21.55 4.53
CA PHE A 237 -21.02 -20.20 3.96
C PHE A 237 -20.83 -20.19 2.44
N TRP A 238 -19.85 -20.95 1.96
CA TRP A 238 -19.54 -21.04 0.54
C TRP A 238 -20.57 -21.83 -0.26
N PHE A 239 -21.22 -22.81 0.36
CA PHE A 239 -22.40 -23.42 -0.22
C PHE A 239 -23.52 -22.38 -0.39
N CYS A 240 -23.74 -21.53 0.62
CA CYS A 240 -24.73 -20.45 0.53
C CYS A 240 -24.46 -19.52 -0.67
N ARG A 241 -23.20 -19.16 -0.92
CA ARG A 241 -22.82 -18.32 -2.07
C ARG A 241 -23.04 -19.03 -3.41
N CYS A 242 -22.67 -20.30 -3.54
CA CYS A 242 -22.96 -21.08 -4.75
C CYS A 242 -24.47 -21.23 -4.97
N TRP A 243 -25.22 -21.48 -3.91
CA TRP A 243 -26.67 -21.54 -3.94
C TRP A 243 -27.27 -20.19 -4.38
N CYS A 244 -26.74 -19.06 -3.91
CA CYS A 244 -27.18 -17.74 -4.35
C CYS A 244 -26.99 -17.54 -5.86
N LEU A 245 -25.84 -17.94 -6.40
CA LEU A 245 -25.62 -17.90 -7.85
C LEU A 245 -26.63 -18.76 -8.61
N CYS A 246 -26.87 -19.99 -8.16
CA CYS A 246 -27.89 -20.87 -8.76
C CYS A 246 -29.29 -20.26 -8.66
N ALA A 247 -29.59 -19.56 -7.56
CA ALA A 247 -30.86 -18.88 -7.34
C ALA A 247 -31.03 -17.66 -8.27
N ILE A 248 -29.97 -16.88 -8.50
CA ILE A 248 -29.98 -15.79 -9.50
C ILE A 248 -30.27 -16.36 -10.89
N ARG A 249 -29.59 -17.46 -11.27
CA ARG A 249 -29.83 -18.14 -12.57
C ARG A 249 -31.25 -18.66 -12.68
N PHE A 250 -31.78 -19.23 -11.61
CA PHE A 250 -33.15 -19.72 -11.55
C PHE A 250 -34.16 -18.58 -11.72
N GLY A 251 -34.00 -17.48 -10.96
CA GLY A 251 -34.82 -16.28 -11.11
C GLY A 251 -34.76 -15.71 -12.53
N CYS A 252 -33.56 -15.67 -13.12
CA CYS A 252 -33.34 -15.23 -14.49
C CYS A 252 -34.09 -16.09 -15.52
N CYS A 253 -34.01 -17.41 -15.39
CA CYS A 253 -34.76 -18.37 -16.21
C CYS A 253 -36.27 -18.18 -16.07
N LEU A 254 -36.77 -18.07 -14.82
CA LEU A 254 -38.19 -17.84 -14.55
C LEU A 254 -38.72 -16.52 -15.12
N ALA A 255 -37.87 -15.49 -15.23
CA ALA A 255 -38.25 -14.21 -15.83
C ALA A 255 -38.48 -14.30 -17.34
N ARG A 256 -37.90 -15.32 -17.99
CA ARG A 256 -38.00 -15.60 -19.43
C ARG A 256 -38.99 -16.71 -19.77
N ALA A 257 -39.43 -17.48 -18.77
CA ALA A 257 -40.38 -18.57 -18.94
C ALA A 257 -41.72 -18.06 -19.50
N LYS A 258 -42.20 -18.66 -20.61
CA LYS A 258 -43.45 -18.26 -21.28
C LYS A 258 -44.62 -19.17 -20.94
N ASN A 259 -44.35 -20.35 -20.41
CA ASN A 259 -45.35 -21.38 -20.08
C ASN A 259 -44.84 -22.30 -18.95
N LEU A 260 -45.70 -23.20 -18.48
CA LEU A 260 -45.36 -24.13 -17.39
C LEU A 260 -44.28 -25.17 -17.75
N VAL A 261 -44.05 -25.45 -19.04
CA VAL A 261 -42.95 -26.33 -19.48
C VAL A 261 -41.61 -25.63 -19.27
N ASP A 262 -41.53 -24.34 -19.55
CA ASP A 262 -40.32 -23.54 -19.27
C ASP A 262 -40.06 -23.45 -17.77
N VAL A 263 -41.10 -23.26 -16.95
CA VAL A 263 -41.00 -23.29 -15.48
C VAL A 263 -40.43 -24.63 -14.99
N PHE A 264 -40.92 -25.74 -15.53
CA PHE A 264 -40.39 -27.08 -15.23
C PHE A 264 -38.91 -27.23 -15.61
N ARG A 265 -38.51 -26.75 -16.81
CA ARG A 265 -37.10 -26.75 -17.25
C ARG A 265 -36.21 -25.89 -16.36
N CYS A 266 -36.68 -24.71 -15.97
CA CYS A 266 -35.96 -23.83 -15.03
C CYS A 266 -35.72 -24.54 -13.70
N LEU A 267 -36.72 -25.25 -13.17
CA LEU A 267 -36.59 -26.00 -11.92
C LEU A 267 -35.59 -27.16 -12.04
N LEU A 268 -35.62 -27.91 -13.15
CA LEU A 268 -34.62 -28.94 -13.44
C LEU A 268 -33.21 -28.36 -13.48
N GLN A 269 -33.01 -27.27 -14.20
CA GLN A 269 -31.71 -26.60 -14.31
C GLN A 269 -31.23 -26.05 -12.97
N TYR A 270 -32.15 -25.55 -12.14
CA TYR A 270 -31.83 -25.09 -10.79
C TYR A 270 -31.33 -26.24 -9.92
N ARG A 271 -32.01 -27.40 -9.93
CA ARG A 271 -31.57 -28.57 -9.18
C ARG A 271 -30.22 -29.10 -9.66
N ARG A 272 -29.98 -29.12 -10.97
CA ARG A 272 -28.67 -29.44 -11.56
C ARG A 272 -27.59 -28.47 -11.10
N CYS A 273 -27.88 -27.17 -11.05
CA CYS A 273 -26.96 -26.17 -10.55
C CYS A 273 -26.62 -26.40 -9.06
N LEU A 274 -27.61 -26.70 -8.22
CA LEU A 274 -27.37 -27.01 -6.81
C LEU A 274 -26.52 -28.27 -6.61
N ARG A 275 -26.72 -29.30 -7.43
CA ARG A 275 -25.80 -30.45 -7.46
C ARG A 275 -24.42 -30.07 -7.97
N ALA A 276 -24.33 -29.13 -8.91
CA ALA A 276 -23.05 -28.62 -9.39
C ALA A 276 -22.26 -27.89 -8.29
N CYS A 277 -22.93 -27.32 -7.27
CA CYS A 277 -22.25 -26.81 -6.06
C CYS A 277 -21.52 -27.92 -5.27
N PHE A 278 -21.89 -29.19 -5.49
CA PHE A 278 -21.22 -30.37 -4.94
C PHE A 278 -20.35 -31.10 -5.97
N ARG A 279 -20.03 -30.48 -7.12
CA ARG A 279 -19.03 -31.02 -8.05
C ARG A 279 -17.65 -31.11 -7.37
N PRO A 280 -16.77 -32.01 -7.84
CA PRO A 280 -15.40 -32.13 -7.34
C PRO A 280 -14.70 -30.76 -7.30
N LEU A 281 -13.69 -30.66 -6.44
CA LEU A 281 -12.83 -29.48 -6.42
C LEU A 281 -12.42 -29.08 -7.85
N ARG A 282 -12.33 -27.78 -8.09
CA ARG A 282 -11.86 -27.15 -9.32
C ARG A 282 -10.60 -26.35 -9.01
N CYS A 283 -9.64 -26.47 -9.91
CA CYS A 283 -8.39 -25.75 -9.89
C CYS A 283 -8.11 -25.29 -11.32
N GLU A 284 -8.02 -23.98 -11.53
CA GLU A 284 -7.74 -23.37 -12.83
C GLU A 284 -7.02 -22.04 -12.64
N LEU A 285 -6.03 -21.75 -13.48
CA LEU A 285 -5.35 -20.45 -13.52
C LEU A 285 -5.60 -19.81 -14.88
N THR A 286 -6.12 -18.58 -14.87
CA THR A 286 -6.56 -17.86 -16.08
C THR A 286 -5.73 -16.62 -16.37
N GLY A 287 -4.75 -16.30 -15.52
CA GLY A 287 -3.83 -15.19 -15.73
C GLY A 287 -2.96 -14.93 -14.51
N PRO A 288 -1.88 -14.15 -14.66
CA PRO A 288 -1.51 -13.41 -15.87
C PRO A 288 -0.87 -14.26 -16.98
N HIS A 289 -0.79 -13.66 -18.18
CA HIS A 289 -0.13 -14.21 -19.36
C HIS A 289 0.83 -13.16 -19.96
N ASP A 290 1.78 -13.62 -20.77
CA ASP A 290 2.74 -12.79 -21.49
C ASP A 290 3.57 -11.89 -20.57
N CYS A 291 3.71 -10.62 -20.91
CA CYS A 291 4.45 -9.63 -20.15
C CYS A 291 3.50 -8.76 -19.32
N ILE A 292 3.69 -8.73 -18.01
CA ILE A 292 2.89 -7.91 -17.10
C ILE A 292 3.78 -6.94 -16.33
N ALA A 293 3.41 -5.66 -16.39
CA ALA A 293 3.97 -4.65 -15.53
C ALA A 293 3.47 -4.83 -14.09
N GLU A 294 4.40 -4.81 -13.14
CA GLU A 294 4.03 -4.65 -11.74
C GLU A 294 3.36 -3.29 -11.51
N VAL A 295 2.47 -3.24 -10.52
CA VAL A 295 1.76 -2.03 -10.11
C VAL A 295 1.94 -1.79 -8.63
N VAL A 296 2.00 -0.53 -8.23
CA VAL A 296 1.90 -0.15 -6.82
C VAL A 296 0.47 -0.39 -6.37
N ASN A 297 0.29 -1.19 -5.33
CA ASN A 297 -1.00 -1.34 -4.67
C ASN A 297 -1.01 -0.48 -3.39
N PRO A 298 -1.87 0.54 -3.27
CA PRO A 298 -1.87 1.37 -2.07
C PRO A 298 -2.35 0.62 -0.81
N ASP A 299 -3.18 -0.41 -0.98
CA ASP A 299 -3.68 -1.24 0.13
C ASP A 299 -2.70 -2.37 0.53
N ILE A 300 -1.72 -2.66 -0.33
CA ILE A 300 -0.62 -3.61 -0.10
C ILE A 300 0.67 -2.86 -0.41
N PRO A 301 1.38 -2.25 0.57
CA PRO A 301 2.47 -1.28 0.36
C PRO A 301 3.72 -1.89 -0.31
N ALA A 302 3.55 -2.36 -1.55
CA ALA A 302 4.41 -3.25 -2.30
C ALA A 302 4.11 -3.11 -3.81
N LEU A 303 5.08 -3.54 -4.62
CA LEU A 303 4.87 -3.78 -6.05
C LEU A 303 4.26 -5.17 -6.22
N VAL A 304 3.16 -5.26 -6.97
CA VAL A 304 2.40 -6.51 -7.06
C VAL A 304 1.97 -6.85 -8.48
N VAL A 305 1.74 -8.14 -8.70
CA VAL A 305 1.12 -8.71 -9.90
C VAL A 305 -0.13 -9.53 -9.50
N PRO A 306 -1.33 -9.22 -10.03
CA PRO A 306 -2.54 -9.96 -9.71
C PRO A 306 -2.58 -11.33 -10.38
N ILE A 307 -2.84 -12.38 -9.60
CA ILE A 307 -3.05 -13.76 -10.07
C ILE A 307 -4.55 -14.06 -10.13
N GLN A 308 -5.01 -14.56 -11.28
CA GLN A 308 -6.41 -14.82 -11.55
C GLN A 308 -6.69 -16.29 -11.85
N GLY A 309 -7.85 -16.78 -11.43
CA GLY A 309 -8.27 -18.15 -11.71
C GLY A 309 -9.47 -18.61 -10.89
N THR A 310 -9.57 -19.92 -10.74
CA THR A 310 -10.63 -20.63 -10.01
C THR A 310 -10.03 -21.59 -8.99
N ALA A 311 -10.42 -21.44 -7.74
CA ALA A 311 -10.15 -22.35 -6.64
C ALA A 311 -11.46 -22.56 -5.87
N ALA A 312 -12.23 -23.61 -6.18
CA ALA A 312 -13.56 -23.81 -5.59
C ALA A 312 -13.99 -25.28 -5.64
N GLY A 313 -15.19 -25.60 -5.15
CA GLY A 313 -15.82 -26.91 -5.30
C GLY A 313 -16.21 -27.57 -3.97
N ALA A 314 -16.75 -28.78 -4.06
CA ALA A 314 -17.30 -29.49 -2.90
C ALA A 314 -16.25 -29.76 -1.83
N GLY A 315 -16.56 -29.36 -0.60
CA GLY A 315 -15.67 -29.55 0.54
C GLY A 315 -14.40 -28.70 0.46
N PHE A 316 -14.34 -27.64 -0.36
CA PHE A 316 -13.23 -26.69 -0.38
C PHE A 316 -12.91 -26.19 1.04
N VAL A 317 -11.63 -26.15 1.37
CA VAL A 317 -11.10 -25.65 2.65
C VAL A 317 -10.19 -24.45 2.41
N ARG A 318 -9.25 -24.56 1.46
CA ARG A 318 -8.27 -23.52 1.14
C ARG A 318 -7.60 -23.75 -0.21
N TYR A 319 -6.87 -22.76 -0.69
CA TYR A 319 -5.91 -22.90 -1.77
C TYR A 319 -4.58 -22.21 -1.43
N VAL A 320 -3.52 -22.67 -2.10
CA VAL A 320 -2.16 -22.12 -1.99
C VAL A 320 -1.65 -21.85 -3.40
N LEU A 321 -1.14 -20.65 -3.62
CA LEU A 321 -0.37 -20.27 -4.79
C LEU A 321 1.12 -20.50 -4.51
N GLU A 322 1.83 -20.99 -5.52
CA GLU A 322 3.27 -21.17 -5.47
C GLU A 322 3.88 -20.59 -6.76
N TRP A 323 5.03 -19.94 -6.63
CA TRP A 323 5.80 -19.44 -7.77
C TRP A 323 7.14 -20.16 -7.93
N SER A 324 7.67 -20.16 -9.14
CA SER A 324 8.98 -20.71 -9.50
C SER A 324 9.62 -19.88 -10.62
N ARG A 325 10.96 -19.86 -10.70
CA ARG A 325 11.71 -19.30 -11.84
C ARG A 325 12.17 -20.35 -12.85
N ASP A 326 12.31 -21.59 -12.41
CA ASP A 326 12.87 -22.69 -13.20
C ASP A 326 11.84 -23.81 -13.46
N ASN A 327 10.61 -23.66 -12.95
CA ASN A 327 9.55 -24.65 -12.96
C ASN A 327 9.91 -25.95 -12.20
N VAL A 328 10.93 -25.90 -11.33
CA VAL A 328 11.43 -27.04 -10.55
C VAL A 328 11.32 -26.75 -9.06
N VAL A 329 11.84 -25.61 -8.60
CA VAL A 329 11.79 -25.18 -7.20
C VAL A 329 10.61 -24.25 -7.00
N TRP A 330 9.72 -24.59 -6.08
CA TRP A 330 8.46 -23.89 -5.85
C TRP A 330 8.44 -23.21 -4.48
N HIS A 331 7.93 -21.98 -4.45
CA HIS A 331 7.87 -21.13 -3.26
C HIS A 331 6.43 -20.67 -3.01
N ALA A 332 5.91 -20.94 -1.82
CA ALA A 332 4.59 -20.46 -1.38
C ALA A 332 4.63 -19.05 -0.74
N ALA A 333 5.81 -18.44 -0.64
CA ALA A 333 6.01 -17.09 -0.09
C ALA A 333 5.67 -16.01 -1.13
N ASN A 334 5.64 -14.74 -0.68
CA ASN A 334 5.40 -13.57 -1.52
C ASN A 334 3.99 -13.50 -2.15
N PHE A 335 3.02 -14.24 -1.63
CA PHE A 335 1.61 -14.07 -2.01
C PHE A 335 0.83 -13.34 -0.92
N VAL A 336 -0.01 -12.42 -1.36
CA VAL A 336 -0.98 -11.72 -0.53
C VAL A 336 -2.38 -12.14 -1.00
N TYR A 337 -3.13 -12.79 -0.13
CA TYR A 337 -4.45 -13.34 -0.43
C TYR A 337 -5.55 -12.38 0.01
N PRO A 338 -6.70 -12.31 -0.70
CA PRO A 338 -7.87 -11.56 -0.24
C PRO A 338 -8.43 -12.08 1.10
N PRO A 339 -9.11 -11.23 1.91
CA PRO A 339 -9.52 -9.84 1.63
C PRO A 339 -8.36 -8.82 1.71
N ILE A 340 -8.53 -7.64 1.11
CA ILE A 340 -7.55 -6.54 1.08
C ILE A 340 -8.18 -5.30 1.74
N PRO A 341 -7.52 -4.64 2.72
CA PRO A 341 -6.14 -4.82 3.17
C PRO A 341 -5.90 -6.19 3.81
N PRO A 342 -4.71 -6.81 3.56
CA PRO A 342 -4.48 -8.20 3.90
C PRO A 342 -4.44 -8.43 5.41
N GLY A 343 -5.12 -9.49 5.86
CA GLY A 343 -4.87 -10.08 7.17
C GLY A 343 -3.59 -10.92 7.19
N ASN A 344 -3.28 -11.57 8.32
CA ASN A 344 -2.18 -12.55 8.45
C ASN A 344 -2.49 -13.88 7.71
N THR A 345 -3.03 -13.83 6.50
CA THR A 345 -3.45 -14.99 5.72
C THR A 345 -2.30 -15.47 4.83
N THR A 346 -1.74 -16.62 5.15
CA THR A 346 -0.68 -17.30 4.36
C THR A 346 -1.23 -18.14 3.20
N GLN A 347 -2.56 -18.22 3.08
CA GLN A 347 -3.28 -19.08 2.14
C GLN A 347 -4.66 -18.48 1.87
N GLY A 348 -5.23 -18.78 0.71
CA GLY A 348 -6.60 -18.38 0.39
C GLY A 348 -7.61 -19.32 1.03
N THR A 349 -8.40 -18.84 1.98
CA THR A 349 -9.43 -19.63 2.70
C THR A 349 -10.82 -19.49 2.10
N THR A 350 -10.91 -18.77 0.98
CA THR A 350 -12.17 -18.40 0.34
C THR A 350 -12.19 -18.94 -1.09
N PRO A 351 -13.22 -19.67 -1.54
CA PRO A 351 -13.31 -20.11 -2.89
C PRO A 351 -13.48 -18.95 -3.87
N VAL A 352 -12.77 -19.04 -4.98
CA VAL A 352 -12.74 -18.07 -6.07
C VAL A 352 -13.16 -18.77 -7.35
N VAL A 353 -14.00 -18.12 -8.16
CA VAL A 353 -14.39 -18.60 -9.50
C VAL A 353 -14.11 -17.47 -10.49
N ALA A 354 -13.23 -17.73 -11.46
CA ALA A 354 -12.83 -16.79 -12.50
C ALA A 354 -12.51 -15.37 -11.96
N GLY A 355 -11.73 -15.30 -10.88
CA GLY A 355 -11.48 -14.05 -10.14
C GLY A 355 -10.07 -13.94 -9.60
N LEU A 356 -9.82 -12.91 -8.78
CA LEU A 356 -8.54 -12.70 -8.11
C LEU A 356 -8.29 -13.79 -7.06
N LEU A 357 -7.23 -14.57 -7.25
CA LEU A 357 -6.75 -15.55 -6.27
C LEU A 357 -5.77 -14.92 -5.28
N GLY A 358 -5.03 -13.90 -5.68
CA GLY A 358 -4.08 -13.21 -4.82
C GLY A 358 -3.15 -12.32 -5.62
N TYR A 359 -2.31 -11.58 -4.92
CA TYR A 359 -1.25 -10.76 -5.49
C TYR A 359 0.10 -11.42 -5.22
N LEU A 360 0.92 -11.58 -6.27
CA LEU A 360 2.34 -11.88 -6.12
C LEU A 360 3.06 -10.57 -5.79
N ASP A 361 3.65 -10.46 -4.60
CA ASP A 361 4.52 -9.37 -4.18
C ASP A 361 5.88 -9.52 -4.87
N THR A 362 6.12 -8.65 -5.85
CA THR A 362 7.32 -8.62 -6.67
C THR A 362 8.37 -7.65 -6.15
N THR A 363 8.15 -6.99 -4.99
CA THR A 363 9.03 -5.94 -4.46
C THR A 363 10.49 -6.40 -4.40
N LEU A 364 10.73 -7.60 -3.83
CA LEU A 364 12.07 -8.20 -3.69
C LEU A 364 12.37 -9.27 -4.75
N LEU A 365 11.47 -9.47 -5.72
CA LEU A 365 11.66 -10.43 -6.80
C LEU A 365 12.29 -9.73 -8.00
N ASP A 366 13.31 -10.32 -8.61
CA ASP A 366 13.90 -9.80 -9.86
C ASP A 366 12.91 -9.84 -11.02
N ALA A 367 13.19 -9.05 -12.04
CA ALA A 367 12.46 -9.10 -13.30
C ALA A 367 12.70 -10.44 -14.05
N GLY A 368 11.80 -10.81 -14.95
CA GLY A 368 11.95 -12.01 -15.78
C GLY A 368 10.77 -12.97 -15.69
N THR A 369 10.96 -14.19 -16.18
CA THR A 369 9.91 -15.20 -16.28
C THR A 369 9.62 -15.90 -14.95
N TYR A 370 8.34 -15.99 -14.62
CA TYR A 370 7.80 -16.70 -13.48
C TYR A 370 6.76 -17.73 -13.90
N PHE A 371 6.78 -18.85 -13.20
CA PHE A 371 5.78 -19.90 -13.27
C PHE A 371 4.93 -19.80 -12.00
N VAL A 372 3.61 -19.80 -12.14
CA VAL A 372 2.70 -19.87 -10.98
C VAL A 372 1.83 -21.09 -11.11
N ARG A 373 1.72 -21.85 -10.02
CA ARG A 373 0.78 -22.98 -9.89
C ARG A 373 -0.13 -22.77 -8.69
N LEU A 374 -1.24 -23.49 -8.69
CA LEU A 374 -2.27 -23.41 -7.68
C LEU A 374 -2.57 -24.81 -7.16
N THR A 375 -2.65 -24.97 -5.84
CA THR A 375 -3.10 -26.20 -5.19
C THR A 375 -4.37 -25.93 -4.40
N VAL A 376 -5.41 -26.73 -4.63
CA VAL A 376 -6.71 -26.58 -3.96
C VAL A 376 -6.92 -27.76 -3.00
N TYR A 377 -7.22 -27.43 -1.75
CA TYR A 377 -7.45 -28.39 -0.67
C TYR A 377 -8.93 -28.43 -0.32
N GLY A 378 -9.48 -29.63 -0.25
CA GLY A 378 -10.78 -29.89 0.37
C GLY A 378 -10.65 -30.65 1.68
N ALA A 379 -11.80 -30.89 2.33
CA ALA A 379 -11.87 -31.46 3.67
C ALA A 379 -11.27 -32.87 3.75
N ASN A 380 -11.42 -33.67 2.69
CA ASN A 380 -11.02 -35.08 2.65
C ASN A 380 -10.02 -35.43 1.54
N HIS A 381 -9.69 -34.47 0.68
CA HIS A 381 -8.76 -34.67 -0.43
C HIS A 381 -8.17 -33.33 -0.90
N SER A 382 -7.02 -33.36 -1.55
CA SER A 382 -6.45 -32.21 -2.28
C SER A 382 -6.34 -32.56 -3.75
N LEU A 383 -6.56 -31.57 -4.61
CA LEU A 383 -6.25 -31.74 -6.03
C LEU A 383 -4.74 -31.70 -6.25
N PRO A 384 -4.23 -32.40 -7.28
CA PRO A 384 -2.92 -32.10 -7.85
C PRO A 384 -2.85 -30.61 -8.23
N PRO A 385 -1.66 -29.99 -8.14
CA PRO A 385 -1.50 -28.59 -8.54
C PRO A 385 -1.93 -28.38 -9.99
N CYS A 386 -2.74 -27.36 -10.25
CA CYS A 386 -3.10 -26.95 -11.60
C CYS A 386 -2.21 -25.79 -12.09
N GLY A 387 -2.11 -25.67 -13.41
CA GLY A 387 -1.10 -24.85 -14.08
C GLY A 387 0.15 -25.67 -14.44
N PRO A 388 1.34 -25.05 -14.54
CA PRO A 388 1.59 -23.65 -14.26
C PRO A 388 1.14 -22.71 -15.38
N ILE A 389 0.74 -21.49 -15.01
CA ILE A 389 0.77 -20.37 -15.95
C ILE A 389 2.19 -19.80 -16.00
N ILE A 390 2.52 -19.22 -17.15
CA ILE A 390 3.84 -18.63 -17.41
C ILE A 390 3.59 -17.18 -17.81
N PHE A 391 4.34 -16.28 -17.17
CA PHE A 391 4.36 -14.87 -17.53
C PHE A 391 5.72 -14.27 -17.15
N SER A 392 6.06 -13.14 -17.74
CA SER A 392 7.23 -12.36 -17.40
C SER A 392 6.83 -11.11 -16.64
N VAL A 393 7.50 -10.86 -15.51
CA VAL A 393 7.34 -9.63 -14.74
C VAL A 393 8.20 -8.55 -15.38
N PHE A 394 7.53 -7.52 -15.89
CA PHE A 394 8.18 -6.26 -16.23
C PHE A 394 8.31 -5.40 -14.98
N LYS A 395 9.52 -5.37 -14.43
CA LYS A 395 9.84 -4.64 -13.21
C LYS A 395 10.06 -3.16 -13.55
N LYS A 396 9.39 -2.29 -12.80
CA LYS A 396 9.41 -0.83 -12.91
C LYS A 396 9.80 -0.27 -11.55
N ASP A 397 11.06 -0.46 -11.19
CA ASP A 397 11.56 -0.06 -9.88
C ASP A 397 12.27 1.30 -9.98
N VAL A 398 11.48 2.38 -9.91
CA VAL A 398 11.93 3.77 -9.98
C VAL A 398 11.45 4.49 -8.75
N ARG A 399 12.34 4.69 -7.77
CA ARG A 399 11.96 5.27 -6.47
C ARG A 399 13.16 5.81 -5.68
N ILE A 400 12.89 6.84 -4.88
CA ILE A 400 13.78 7.38 -3.87
C ILE A 400 13.41 6.70 -2.54
N LEU A 401 14.37 6.00 -1.95
CA LEU A 401 14.17 5.23 -0.71
C LEU A 401 14.81 5.91 0.50
N GLY A 402 15.82 6.74 0.27
CA GLY A 402 16.59 7.36 1.34
C GLY A 402 17.45 8.52 0.89
N VAL A 403 17.88 9.33 1.86
CA VAL A 403 18.79 10.44 1.68
C VAL A 403 19.85 10.40 2.78
N ASP A 404 21.13 10.44 2.41
CA ASP A 404 22.28 10.36 3.31
C ASP A 404 22.21 9.24 4.36
N GLY A 405 21.69 8.08 3.95
CA GLY A 405 21.56 6.90 4.81
C GLY A 405 20.36 6.93 5.76
N ASN A 406 19.50 7.96 5.71
CA ASN A 406 18.20 7.93 6.36
C ASN A 406 17.15 7.29 5.44
N PHE A 407 16.55 6.19 5.90
CA PHE A 407 15.50 5.43 5.20
C PHE A 407 14.17 5.41 5.98
N THR A 408 14.08 6.16 7.07
CA THR A 408 12.90 6.15 7.95
C THR A 408 11.86 7.10 7.36
N LEU A 409 10.74 6.55 6.89
CA LEU A 409 9.59 7.30 6.37
C LEU A 409 8.39 7.16 7.31
N ASP A 410 7.51 8.16 7.33
CA ASP A 410 6.22 8.10 8.03
C ASP A 410 5.15 7.25 7.31
N SER A 411 5.39 6.93 6.04
CA SER A 411 4.53 6.15 5.16
C SER A 411 5.38 5.22 4.27
N THR A 412 4.77 4.60 3.26
CA THR A 412 5.45 3.76 2.28
C THR A 412 6.31 4.59 1.31
N PRO A 413 7.46 4.09 0.81
CA PRO A 413 8.26 4.80 -0.20
C PRO A 413 7.55 5.02 -1.54
N TYR A 414 6.38 4.43 -1.77
CA TYR A 414 5.56 4.69 -2.96
C TYR A 414 4.56 5.84 -2.75
N ASP A 415 4.50 6.41 -1.56
CA ASP A 415 3.67 7.57 -1.25
C ASP A 415 4.49 8.85 -1.48
N PRO A 416 4.17 9.66 -2.51
CA PRO A 416 4.90 10.90 -2.78
C PRO A 416 4.72 11.96 -1.67
N ALA A 417 3.83 11.72 -0.70
CA ALA A 417 3.68 12.53 0.50
C ALA A 417 4.47 12.04 1.72
N ALA A 418 5.19 10.91 1.58
CA ALA A 418 6.02 10.38 2.65
C ALA A 418 7.11 11.40 3.06
N ARG A 419 7.42 11.40 4.36
CA ARG A 419 8.38 12.32 4.97
C ARG A 419 9.47 11.53 5.64
N PHE A 420 10.72 11.92 5.41
CA PHE A 420 11.82 11.39 6.18
C PHE A 420 11.70 11.81 7.63
N LEU A 421 11.91 10.86 8.54
CA LEU A 421 11.78 11.08 9.97
C LEU A 421 13.14 11.12 10.66
N ASP A 422 13.22 11.95 11.69
CA ASP A 422 14.30 12.00 12.67
C ASP A 422 13.71 11.75 14.08
N HIS A 423 14.33 10.82 14.81
CA HIS A 423 13.97 10.51 16.19
C HIS A 423 14.91 11.28 17.12
N VAL A 424 14.35 12.31 17.76
CA VAL A 424 15.10 13.18 18.65
C VAL A 424 14.91 12.70 20.09
N PRO A 425 15.96 12.25 20.80
CA PRO A 425 15.86 11.80 22.19
C PRO A 425 15.59 12.96 23.14
N ALA A 426 15.06 12.67 24.33
CA ALA A 426 14.93 13.67 25.38
C ALA A 426 16.31 14.18 25.80
N LEU A 427 16.44 15.49 25.97
CA LEU A 427 17.68 16.13 26.39
C LEU A 427 17.37 17.25 27.37
N CYS A 428 17.69 17.02 28.65
CA CYS A 428 17.38 17.93 29.74
C CYS A 428 15.89 18.29 29.79
N THR A 429 15.52 19.57 29.61
CA THR A 429 14.11 20.02 29.59
C THR A 429 13.43 19.81 28.24
N ARG A 430 14.18 19.48 27.18
CA ARG A 430 13.62 19.16 25.86
C ARG A 430 13.09 17.74 25.85
N ALA A 431 11.79 17.57 25.61
CA ALA A 431 11.16 16.25 25.47
C ALA A 431 11.69 15.49 24.24
N ALA A 432 11.54 14.16 24.26
CA ALA A 432 11.75 13.33 23.08
C ALA A 432 10.62 13.56 22.06
N GLY A 433 10.89 13.33 20.78
CA GLY A 433 9.88 13.42 19.74
C GLY A 433 10.36 12.87 18.39
N THR A 434 9.41 12.66 17.50
CA THR A 434 9.65 12.28 16.11
C THR A 434 9.26 13.46 15.23
N PHE A 435 10.19 13.92 14.41
CA PHE A 435 10.01 15.07 13.53
C PHE A 435 10.42 14.71 12.12
N GLU A 436 10.06 15.55 11.15
CA GLU A 436 10.62 15.43 9.81
C GLU A 436 12.14 15.71 9.86
N ALA A 437 12.92 15.07 9.00
CA ALA A 437 14.38 15.20 8.96
C ALA A 437 14.81 16.36 8.03
N SER A 438 15.91 17.03 8.38
CA SER A 438 16.61 17.97 7.51
C SER A 438 17.95 17.39 7.05
N PHE A 439 18.36 17.74 5.84
CA PHE A 439 19.56 17.27 5.16
C PHE A 439 20.35 18.46 4.63
N GLY A 440 21.66 18.34 4.44
CA GLY A 440 22.41 19.47 3.92
C GLY A 440 23.78 19.13 3.40
N THR A 441 24.42 20.11 2.77
CA THR A 441 25.75 19.99 2.19
C THR A 441 25.81 19.01 1.00
N CYS A 442 26.36 17.82 1.19
CA CYS A 442 26.66 16.85 0.17
C CYS A 442 25.75 15.63 0.33
N LEU A 443 24.70 15.55 -0.50
CA LEU A 443 23.63 14.57 -0.37
C LEU A 443 23.85 13.34 -1.25
N GLN A 444 23.76 12.15 -0.66
CA GLN A 444 23.65 10.87 -1.35
C GLN A 444 22.18 10.46 -1.44
N ILE A 445 21.68 10.25 -2.65
CA ILE A 445 20.31 9.80 -2.86
C ILE A 445 20.32 8.29 -3.03
N TRP A 446 19.58 7.60 -2.17
CA TRP A 446 19.44 6.16 -2.17
C TRP A 446 18.11 5.77 -2.81
N GLY A 447 18.12 4.77 -3.67
CA GLY A 447 16.93 4.39 -4.40
C GLY A 447 17.20 3.36 -5.49
N ALA A 448 16.15 3.07 -6.24
CA ALA A 448 16.21 2.14 -7.36
C ALA A 448 15.91 2.89 -8.67
N ALA A 449 16.62 2.51 -9.73
CA ALA A 449 16.45 3.03 -11.07
C ALA A 449 16.60 1.86 -12.07
N TYR A 450 15.55 1.04 -12.13
CA TYR A 450 15.51 -0.17 -12.94
C TYR A 450 14.23 -0.27 -13.76
N LEU A 451 14.40 -0.75 -14.99
CA LEU A 451 13.31 -1.09 -15.88
C LEU A 451 13.74 -2.26 -16.77
N GLY A 452 12.93 -3.31 -16.81
CA GLY A 452 13.21 -4.49 -17.65
C GLY A 452 12.43 -5.74 -17.22
N GLY A 453 12.75 -6.88 -17.86
CA GLY A 453 12.22 -8.20 -17.50
C GLY A 453 11.34 -8.88 -18.54
N CYS A 454 10.91 -8.17 -19.58
CA CYS A 454 10.08 -8.75 -20.64
C CYS A 454 10.72 -8.68 -22.03
N ASP A 455 11.10 -7.47 -22.46
CA ASP A 455 11.70 -7.22 -23.77
C ASP A 455 13.11 -6.67 -23.57
N ASP A 456 14.10 -7.32 -24.18
CA ASP A 456 15.50 -6.88 -24.19
C ASP A 456 15.66 -5.52 -24.90
N ASN A 457 14.70 -5.12 -25.73
CA ASN A 457 14.66 -3.82 -26.38
C ASN A 457 14.05 -2.72 -25.50
N GLN A 458 13.37 -3.07 -24.41
CA GLN A 458 12.80 -2.12 -23.46
C GLN A 458 13.59 -2.13 -22.15
N ARG A 459 14.59 -1.25 -22.10
CA ARG A 459 15.55 -1.10 -21.00
C ARG A 459 15.77 0.37 -20.68
N ILE A 460 16.39 0.64 -19.55
CA ILE A 460 16.74 1.99 -19.14
C ILE A 460 17.63 2.68 -20.19
N LYS A 461 17.19 3.79 -20.76
CA LYS A 461 18.00 4.63 -21.65
C LYS A 461 18.79 5.66 -20.83
N ARG A 462 18.09 6.31 -19.90
CA ARG A 462 18.69 7.27 -18.97
C ARG A 462 17.90 7.38 -17.68
N TYR A 463 18.55 7.85 -16.63
CA TYR A 463 17.84 8.42 -15.48
C TYR A 463 18.49 9.72 -15.03
N ALA A 464 17.69 10.56 -14.37
CA ALA A 464 18.05 11.89 -13.92
C ALA A 464 17.52 12.12 -12.51
N LEU A 465 18.25 12.93 -11.74
CA LEU A 465 17.76 13.48 -10.49
C LEU A 465 17.64 14.99 -10.63
N ASP A 466 16.47 15.48 -10.23
CA ASP A 466 16.09 16.87 -10.28
C ASP A 466 15.62 17.34 -8.90
N TYR A 467 15.62 18.65 -8.69
CA TYR A 467 14.99 19.26 -7.53
C TYR A 467 14.06 20.41 -7.93
N LYS A 468 13.11 20.73 -7.05
CA LYS A 468 12.23 21.89 -7.15
C LYS A 468 11.98 22.46 -5.75
N PRO A 469 12.15 23.77 -5.53
CA PRO A 469 11.76 24.39 -4.27
C PRO A 469 10.27 24.23 -3.98
N GLY A 470 9.94 24.01 -2.70
CA GLY A 470 8.59 23.70 -2.25
C GLY A 470 8.26 22.21 -2.34
N TYR A 471 6.99 21.90 -2.08
CA TYR A 471 6.46 20.54 -2.11
C TYR A 471 5.67 20.29 -3.39
N GLU A 472 6.06 19.27 -4.15
CA GLU A 472 5.46 18.88 -5.42
C GLU A 472 5.33 17.37 -5.51
N THR A 473 4.13 16.87 -5.83
CA THR A 473 3.88 15.42 -6.00
C THR A 473 3.70 15.03 -7.45
N ASP A 474 3.43 16.00 -8.34
CA ASP A 474 3.26 15.73 -9.76
C ASP A 474 4.57 15.95 -10.52
N CYS A 475 5.17 14.83 -10.96
CA CYS A 475 6.36 14.82 -11.78
C CYS A 475 6.22 15.59 -13.10
N GLY A 476 5.02 15.73 -13.66
CA GLY A 476 4.78 16.36 -14.95
C GLY A 476 4.83 17.89 -14.92
N THR A 477 4.88 18.49 -13.74
CA THR A 477 4.89 19.95 -13.58
C THR A 477 6.19 20.58 -14.08
N GLY A 478 6.14 21.86 -14.44
CA GLY A 478 7.34 22.65 -14.79
C GLY A 478 8.14 23.11 -13.57
N GLY A 479 9.35 23.63 -13.82
CA GLY A 479 10.19 24.27 -12.79
C GLY A 479 11.24 23.39 -12.12
N TRP A 480 11.46 22.18 -12.63
CA TRP A 480 12.50 21.28 -12.14
C TRP A 480 13.89 21.72 -12.59
N THR A 481 14.85 21.65 -11.68
CA THR A 481 16.26 21.90 -11.96
C THR A 481 17.02 20.57 -11.88
N ASN A 482 17.57 20.15 -13.01
CA ASN A 482 18.41 18.96 -13.07
C ASN A 482 19.75 19.22 -12.38
N PHE A 483 20.17 18.30 -11.51
CA PHE A 483 21.49 18.37 -10.88
C PHE A 483 22.41 17.22 -11.25
N TRP A 484 21.88 16.12 -11.81
CA TRP A 484 22.67 15.18 -12.61
C TRP A 484 21.83 14.38 -13.61
N GLN A 485 22.50 13.69 -14.52
CA GLN A 485 21.89 12.70 -15.43
C GLN A 485 22.89 11.60 -15.76
N VAL A 486 22.37 10.39 -16.00
CA VAL A 486 23.10 9.21 -16.46
C VAL A 486 22.48 8.68 -17.73
N GLU A 487 23.29 8.44 -18.75
CA GLU A 487 22.87 7.81 -20.00
C GLU A 487 23.57 6.46 -20.19
N PHE A 488 22.83 5.46 -20.69
CA PHE A 488 23.31 4.12 -20.97
C PHE A 488 23.43 3.89 -22.48
N ASN A 489 24.67 3.88 -22.97
CA ASN A 489 25.02 3.86 -24.38
C ASN A 489 25.79 2.60 -24.82
N THR A 490 26.46 1.89 -23.89
CA THR A 490 27.29 0.71 -24.24
C THR A 490 26.87 -0.55 -23.51
N ALA A 491 27.18 -1.73 -24.06
CA ALA A 491 26.87 -3.01 -23.41
C ALA A 491 27.53 -3.15 -22.02
N ALA A 492 28.72 -2.56 -21.80
CA ALA A 492 29.37 -2.55 -20.50
C ALA A 492 28.59 -1.72 -19.46
N GLN A 493 27.90 -0.68 -19.91
CA GLN A 493 27.05 0.15 -19.06
C GLN A 493 25.77 -0.59 -18.63
N TYR A 494 25.23 -1.48 -19.47
CA TYR A 494 24.04 -2.31 -19.19
C TYR A 494 24.30 -3.55 -18.31
N ARG A 495 25.36 -3.56 -17.49
CA ARG A 495 25.61 -4.65 -16.55
C ARG A 495 24.80 -4.48 -15.26
N ALA A 496 24.49 -5.60 -14.60
CA ALA A 496 23.70 -5.63 -13.36
C ALA A 496 24.23 -4.66 -12.28
N ILE A 497 25.55 -4.51 -12.13
CA ILE A 497 26.13 -3.58 -11.14
C ILE A 497 25.79 -2.10 -11.40
N ASN A 498 25.42 -1.73 -12.63
CA ASN A 498 25.02 -0.37 -12.99
C ASN A 498 23.48 -0.22 -13.03
N MET A 499 22.76 -1.32 -13.20
CA MET A 499 21.29 -1.40 -13.16
C MET A 499 20.84 -1.53 -11.70
N ARG A 500 20.44 -0.41 -11.08
CA ARG A 500 20.15 -0.33 -9.63
C ARG A 500 18.76 -0.89 -9.32
N THR A 501 18.68 -2.15 -8.91
CA THR A 501 17.45 -2.85 -8.49
C THR A 501 17.27 -2.92 -6.96
N ASP A 502 18.18 -2.31 -6.20
CA ASP A 502 18.29 -2.43 -4.75
C ASP A 502 18.28 -1.07 -4.04
N THR A 503 18.27 -1.10 -2.71
CA THR A 503 18.47 0.08 -1.85
C THR A 503 19.95 0.49 -1.84
N SER A 504 20.44 1.04 -2.96
CA SER A 504 21.82 1.54 -3.06
C SER A 504 21.87 3.02 -3.46
N VAL A 505 23.05 3.64 -3.32
CA VAL A 505 23.28 5.02 -3.74
C VAL A 505 23.09 5.08 -5.26
N LEU A 506 22.18 5.93 -5.72
CA LEU A 506 22.07 6.27 -7.14
C LEU A 506 23.38 6.96 -7.57
N THR A 507 23.87 6.67 -8.76
CA THR A 507 25.27 6.95 -9.14
C THR A 507 25.34 7.57 -10.52
N ALA A 508 26.02 8.71 -10.71
CA ALA A 508 26.03 9.43 -11.99
C ALA A 508 27.37 9.68 -12.64
N ASN A 509 28.45 9.24 -12.01
CA ASN A 509 29.79 9.41 -12.58
C ASN A 509 30.25 8.09 -13.21
N TRP A 510 30.35 8.08 -14.53
CA TRP A 510 31.00 6.99 -15.26
C TRP A 510 32.51 7.01 -15.01
N VAL A 511 33.05 5.91 -14.51
CA VAL A 511 34.48 5.71 -14.26
C VAL A 511 35.02 4.51 -15.06
N PRO A 512 36.34 4.43 -15.27
CA PRO A 512 36.95 3.28 -15.91
C PRO A 512 36.66 1.99 -15.14
N ASP A 513 36.30 0.94 -15.87
CA ASP A 513 36.13 -0.39 -15.31
C ASP A 513 37.02 -1.41 -15.98
N CYS A 514 37.44 -2.39 -15.18
CA CYS A 514 38.24 -3.49 -15.63
C CYS A 514 37.37 -4.72 -15.87
N LEU A 515 37.21 -5.12 -17.14
CA LEU A 515 36.46 -6.30 -17.51
C LEU A 515 37.37 -7.54 -17.44
N VAL A 516 37.16 -8.39 -16.43
CA VAL A 516 37.85 -9.68 -16.26
C VAL A 516 36.94 -10.82 -16.71
N PRO A 517 37.21 -11.49 -17.86
CA PRO A 517 36.48 -12.70 -18.22
C PRO A 517 36.93 -13.89 -17.35
N ILE A 518 35.96 -14.63 -16.84
CA ILE A 518 36.17 -15.94 -16.19
C ILE A 518 36.69 -16.92 -17.25
N PRO A 519 37.74 -17.74 -16.99
CA PRO A 519 38.29 -18.13 -15.69
C PRO A 519 39.66 -17.56 -15.31
N PHE A 520 40.15 -16.46 -15.92
CA PHE A 520 41.53 -15.99 -15.72
C PHE A 520 41.64 -14.66 -14.92
N PRO A 521 41.42 -14.64 -13.60
CA PRO A 521 41.93 -13.56 -12.75
C PRO A 521 43.46 -13.69 -12.59
N PRO A 522 44.25 -12.59 -12.47
CA PRO A 522 43.84 -11.24 -12.09
C PRO A 522 44.21 -10.14 -13.10
N TYR A 523 44.29 -10.44 -14.41
CA TYR A 523 44.75 -9.45 -15.40
C TYR A 523 43.60 -8.67 -16.03
N CYS A 524 43.73 -7.35 -16.06
CA CYS A 524 42.82 -6.49 -16.79
C CYS A 524 43.07 -6.61 -18.30
N LEU A 525 42.14 -7.24 -19.03
CA LEU A 525 42.29 -7.45 -20.47
C LEU A 525 41.56 -6.40 -21.31
N LEU A 526 40.47 -5.81 -20.79
CA LEU A 526 39.76 -4.70 -21.41
C LEU A 526 39.43 -3.64 -20.36
N THR A 527 39.83 -2.40 -20.60
CA THR A 527 39.40 -1.24 -19.81
C THR A 527 38.37 -0.48 -20.61
N ASP A 528 37.14 -0.40 -20.11
CA ASP A 528 36.14 0.52 -20.65
C ASP A 528 36.20 1.81 -19.81
N PRO A 529 36.59 2.96 -20.38
CA PRO A 529 36.72 4.22 -19.63
C PRO A 529 35.39 4.70 -19.03
N GLN A 530 34.25 4.19 -19.50
CA GLN A 530 32.91 4.48 -19.00
C GLN A 530 32.14 3.19 -18.71
N GLY A 531 32.82 2.19 -18.13
CA GLY A 531 32.24 0.87 -17.88
C GLY A 531 31.42 0.78 -16.59
N ARG A 532 31.73 1.58 -15.56
CA ARG A 532 31.13 1.44 -14.22
C ARG A 532 30.65 2.78 -13.67
N LEU A 533 29.50 2.77 -13.00
CA LEU A 533 29.05 3.91 -12.22
C LEU A 533 29.71 3.94 -10.84
N ALA A 534 30.26 5.09 -10.47
CA ALA A 534 30.80 5.36 -9.15
C ALA A 534 29.79 6.12 -8.28
N PRO A 535 29.80 5.91 -6.95
CA PRO A 535 29.03 6.70 -6.01
C PRO A 535 29.23 8.19 -6.25
N SER A 536 28.13 8.93 -6.23
CA SER A 536 28.14 10.36 -6.48
C SER A 536 27.26 11.05 -5.45
N SER A 537 27.58 12.30 -5.19
CA SER A 537 26.90 13.11 -4.22
C SER A 537 26.60 14.47 -4.81
N TRP A 538 25.42 14.99 -4.46
CA TRP A 538 24.97 16.29 -4.92
C TRP A 538 25.28 17.35 -3.86
N SER A 539 26.06 18.35 -4.24
CA SER A 539 26.26 19.53 -3.39
C SER A 539 25.01 20.41 -3.45
N SER A 540 24.15 20.28 -2.44
CA SER A 540 22.94 21.10 -2.29
C SER A 540 23.26 22.57 -1.94
N ASN A 541 24.48 22.87 -1.47
CA ASN A 541 24.92 24.23 -1.16
C ASN A 541 25.20 25.03 -2.46
N VAL A 542 24.14 25.47 -3.11
CA VAL A 542 24.16 26.32 -4.30
C VAL A 542 24.04 27.78 -3.88
N GLY A 543 24.89 28.66 -4.43
CA GLY A 543 24.80 30.11 -4.24
C GLY A 543 25.02 30.59 -2.81
N GLY A 544 25.65 29.77 -1.96
CA GLY A 544 25.90 30.09 -0.55
C GLY A 544 24.62 30.14 0.26
N CYS A 545 23.93 28.98 0.35
CA CYS A 545 22.67 28.65 1.05
C CYS A 545 21.33 29.03 0.37
N GLN A 546 21.31 29.40 -0.92
CA GLN A 546 20.07 29.76 -1.63
C GLN A 546 19.04 28.62 -1.73
N LEU A 547 19.49 27.36 -1.67
CA LEU A 547 18.62 26.18 -1.70
C LEU A 547 18.22 25.70 -0.30
N SER A 548 18.29 26.56 0.73
CA SER A 548 17.77 26.20 2.05
C SER A 548 16.25 26.33 2.06
N GLY A 549 15.55 25.32 2.55
CA GLY A 549 14.10 25.30 2.63
C GLY A 549 13.49 23.94 2.33
N LEU A 550 12.16 23.92 2.30
CA LEU A 550 11.41 22.77 1.82
C LEU A 550 11.66 22.58 0.32
N THR A 551 12.09 21.39 -0.09
CA THR A 551 12.44 21.04 -1.46
C THR A 551 11.84 19.68 -1.81
N THR A 552 11.51 19.45 -3.09
CA THR A 552 11.15 18.13 -3.60
C THR A 552 12.25 17.64 -4.53
N LEU A 553 12.70 16.40 -4.31
CA LEU A 553 13.55 15.67 -5.21
C LEU A 553 12.69 14.85 -6.17
N ARG A 554 13.15 14.70 -7.42
CA ARG A 554 12.50 13.86 -8.42
C ARG A 554 13.53 12.95 -9.07
N LEU A 555 13.23 11.66 -9.07
CA LEU A 555 13.91 10.68 -9.92
C LEU A 555 13.08 10.51 -11.19
N VAL A 556 13.71 10.66 -12.35
CA VAL A 556 13.09 10.42 -13.65
C VAL A 556 13.89 9.36 -14.39
N LEU A 557 13.23 8.35 -14.92
CA LEU A 557 13.80 7.32 -15.77
C LEU A 557 13.11 7.38 -17.14
N GLU A 558 13.90 7.37 -18.21
CA GLU A 558 13.43 7.21 -19.58
C GLU A 558 13.88 5.84 -20.11
N ASP A 559 12.96 5.11 -20.73
CA ASP A 559 13.28 3.84 -21.39
C ASP A 559 13.70 4.05 -22.86
N THR A 560 14.23 2.99 -23.47
CA THR A 560 14.67 2.98 -24.87
C THR A 560 13.53 3.16 -25.89
N LEU A 561 12.28 3.04 -25.47
CA LEU A 561 11.09 3.28 -26.30
C LEU A 561 10.53 4.71 -26.13
N GLY A 562 11.12 5.51 -25.24
CA GLY A 562 10.72 6.90 -24.97
C GLY A 562 9.63 7.06 -23.91
N ASN A 563 9.29 6.00 -23.17
CA ASN A 563 8.41 6.13 -22.00
C ASN A 563 9.18 6.68 -20.80
N THR A 564 8.48 7.45 -19.98
CA THR A 564 9.05 8.09 -18.78
C THR A 564 8.36 7.59 -17.52
N TYR A 565 9.16 7.31 -16.50
CA TYR A 565 8.74 6.87 -15.17
C TYR A 565 9.38 7.80 -14.15
N CYS A 566 8.71 8.04 -13.03
CA CYS A 566 9.24 8.96 -12.05
C CYS A 566 8.78 8.63 -10.64
N ASP A 567 9.51 9.20 -9.70
CA ASP A 567 9.16 9.25 -8.30
C ASP A 567 9.57 10.61 -7.71
N THR A 568 8.87 11.05 -6.66
CA THR A 568 9.11 12.33 -6.00
C THR A 568 9.18 12.14 -4.50
N GLN A 569 10.19 12.75 -3.87
CA GLN A 569 10.33 12.72 -2.42
C GLN A 569 10.57 14.11 -1.85
N ARG A 570 9.78 14.44 -0.82
CA ARG A 570 9.92 15.67 -0.05
C ARG A 570 11.14 15.62 0.88
N VAL A 571 11.92 16.69 0.93
CA VAL A 571 13.08 16.86 1.81
C VAL A 571 13.17 18.29 2.34
N TRP A 572 13.70 18.45 3.55
CA TRP A 572 14.17 19.76 4.02
C TRP A 572 15.66 19.87 3.78
N ILE A 573 16.06 20.90 3.06
CA ILE A 573 17.46 21.19 2.82
C ILE A 573 17.88 22.33 3.73
N ASP A 574 18.86 22.09 4.58
CA ASP A 574 19.52 23.08 5.42
C ASP A 574 20.97 23.26 4.97
N ASN A 575 21.22 24.39 4.30
CA ASN A 575 22.57 24.81 3.93
C ASN A 575 23.02 26.05 4.71
N LYS A 576 22.31 26.42 5.78
CA LYS A 576 22.65 27.58 6.59
C LYS A 576 23.81 27.25 7.54
N PRO A 577 24.66 28.24 7.88
CA PRO A 577 25.81 27.99 8.74
C PRO A 577 25.41 27.95 10.21
N ILE A 578 25.78 26.87 10.89
CA ILE A 578 25.81 26.82 12.35
C ILE A 578 27.01 27.61 12.88
N THR A 579 26.79 28.44 13.91
CA THR A 579 27.80 29.34 14.48
C THR A 579 28.12 28.96 15.92
N ALA A 580 29.41 28.77 16.18
CA ALA A 580 29.98 28.67 17.53
C ALA A 580 31.00 29.80 17.76
N LEU A 581 30.81 30.58 18.82
CA LEU A 581 31.78 31.55 19.32
C LEU A 581 31.78 31.49 20.84
N ILE A 582 32.97 31.45 21.45
CA ILE A 582 33.12 31.49 22.91
C ILE A 582 34.11 32.57 23.31
N GLN A 583 33.81 33.27 24.39
CA GLN A 583 34.65 34.29 25.01
C GLN A 583 34.49 34.27 26.52
N ILE A 584 35.58 34.56 27.24
CA ILE A 584 35.55 34.81 28.66
C ILE A 584 35.58 36.32 28.85
N THR A 585 34.43 36.97 29.04
CA THR A 585 34.32 38.44 29.03
C THR A 585 35.16 39.13 30.10
N ALA A 586 35.51 38.41 31.17
CA ALA A 586 36.39 38.91 32.22
C ALA A 586 37.84 39.16 31.73
N VAL A 587 38.32 38.42 30.72
CA VAL A 587 39.73 38.50 30.29
C VAL A 587 39.91 38.29 28.77
N PRO A 588 40.85 38.99 28.11
CA PRO A 588 41.19 38.71 26.71
C PRO A 588 41.65 37.27 26.47
N LYS A 589 41.62 36.83 25.21
CA LYS A 589 42.13 35.50 24.82
C LYS A 589 43.61 35.39 25.19
N CYS A 590 44.00 34.27 25.80
CA CYS A 590 45.35 34.02 26.28
C CYS A 590 45.84 34.93 27.43
N ALA A 591 44.93 35.58 28.17
CA ALA A 591 45.29 36.39 29.34
C ALA A 591 45.30 35.58 30.65
N ASP A 592 45.86 36.19 31.69
CA ASP A 592 45.89 35.65 33.05
C ASP A 592 44.60 36.03 33.81
N LEU A 593 44.01 35.05 34.49
CA LEU A 593 42.84 35.21 35.35
C LEU A 593 43.20 34.81 36.79
N PHE A 594 42.89 35.67 37.76
CA PHE A 594 43.23 35.46 39.16
C PHE A 594 41.97 35.07 39.95
N VAL A 595 42.01 33.94 40.67
CA VAL A 595 40.86 33.43 41.44
C VAL A 595 40.43 34.43 42.53
N SER A 596 41.36 35.18 43.10
CA SER A 596 41.07 36.22 44.11
C SER A 596 40.11 37.30 43.62
N GLN A 597 39.99 37.53 42.31
CA GLN A 597 39.03 38.49 41.73
C GLN A 597 37.57 38.06 41.92
N PHE A 598 37.33 36.77 42.17
CA PHE A 598 35.99 36.18 42.27
C PHE A 598 35.70 35.62 43.67
N ALA A 599 36.73 35.46 44.51
CA ALA A 599 36.70 34.70 45.74
C ALA A 599 37.35 35.46 46.92
N SER A 600 37.16 36.77 47.04
CA SER A 600 37.74 37.56 48.15
C SER A 600 36.66 38.17 49.06
N PRO A 601 36.55 37.73 50.33
CA PRO A 601 37.27 36.61 50.96
C PRO A 601 36.83 35.24 50.39
N PRO A 602 37.69 34.21 50.44
CA PRO A 602 37.37 32.90 49.88
C PRO A 602 36.35 32.17 50.77
N ASP A 603 35.12 32.05 50.27
CA ASP A 603 34.03 31.32 50.90
C ASP A 603 33.58 30.18 49.96
N CYS A 604 33.85 28.93 50.35
CA CYS A 604 33.46 27.76 49.55
C CYS A 604 31.94 27.53 49.53
N SER A 605 31.15 28.18 50.40
CA SER A 605 29.70 28.03 50.42
C SER A 605 28.97 28.82 49.32
N ILE A 606 29.66 29.81 48.72
CA ILE A 606 29.12 30.68 47.69
C ILE A 606 29.81 30.36 46.35
N PRO A 607 29.07 30.22 45.23
CA PRO A 607 29.67 30.08 43.90
C PRO A 607 30.63 31.21 43.55
N TRP A 608 31.71 30.90 42.82
CA TRP A 608 32.66 31.88 42.28
C TRP A 608 32.45 32.01 40.77
N PRO A 609 31.40 32.73 40.31
CA PRO A 609 30.96 32.66 38.92
C PRO A 609 31.91 33.40 37.98
N LEU A 610 32.45 32.66 37.02
CA LEU A 610 33.09 33.18 35.82
C LEU A 610 32.09 33.10 34.65
N PRO A 611 31.57 34.23 34.15
CA PRO A 611 30.67 34.23 33.01
C PRO A 611 31.39 33.77 31.74
N ILE A 612 30.85 32.73 31.11
CA ILE A 612 31.24 32.30 29.77
C ILE A 612 30.21 32.86 28.81
N SER A 613 30.64 33.75 27.93
CA SER A 613 29.77 34.38 26.95
C SER A 613 30.11 33.91 25.54
N GLY A 614 29.19 34.08 24.60
CA GLY A 614 29.43 33.72 23.21
C GLY A 614 28.17 33.62 22.38
N ILE A 615 28.27 32.83 21.31
CA ILE A 615 27.22 32.57 20.33
C ILE A 615 27.12 31.06 20.14
N ALA A 616 25.93 30.52 20.39
CA ALA A 616 25.53 29.18 20.01
C ALA A 616 24.25 29.32 19.19
N TYR A 617 24.39 29.34 17.87
CA TYR A 617 23.32 29.77 16.99
C TYR A 617 23.26 28.94 15.72
N ASP A 618 22.04 28.60 15.33
CA ASP A 618 21.70 28.02 14.04
C ASP A 618 20.46 28.75 13.51
N GLU A 619 20.45 29.13 12.24
CA GLU A 619 19.34 29.91 11.68
C GLU A 619 18.15 28.99 11.38
N TYR A 620 16.92 29.50 11.39
CA TYR A 620 15.80 28.71 10.85
C TYR A 620 16.05 28.41 9.36
N ILE A 621 15.72 27.22 8.90
CA ILE A 621 15.98 26.80 7.51
C ILE A 621 15.29 27.75 6.50
N ASP A 622 14.04 28.13 6.78
CA ASP A 622 13.20 29.04 6.00
C ASP A 622 12.33 29.90 6.95
N GLU A 623 12.63 31.20 7.04
CA GLU A 623 11.91 32.12 7.93
C GLU A 623 10.46 32.40 7.50
N THR A 624 10.06 31.99 6.30
CA THR A 624 8.69 32.15 5.79
C THR A 624 7.75 31.00 6.17
N LEU A 625 8.31 29.90 6.67
CA LEU A 625 7.58 28.71 7.11
C LEU A 625 7.45 28.66 8.64
N PRO A 626 6.57 27.80 9.20
CA PRO A 626 6.42 27.68 10.65
C PRO A 626 7.76 27.46 11.36
N LEU A 627 8.05 28.26 12.38
CA LEU A 627 9.32 28.26 13.13
C LEU A 627 9.39 27.13 14.17
N THR A 628 9.05 25.93 13.72
CA THR A 628 9.06 24.69 14.51
C THR A 628 9.85 23.64 13.76
N ARG A 629 10.26 22.55 14.41
CA ARG A 629 10.85 21.40 13.72
C ARG A 629 9.97 20.96 12.53
N PRO A 630 10.54 20.65 11.36
CA PRO A 630 11.98 20.55 11.06
C PRO A 630 12.69 21.88 10.74
N ASN A 631 11.93 22.96 10.52
CA ASN A 631 12.48 24.27 10.16
C ASN A 631 13.36 24.88 11.26
N ASP A 632 13.02 24.59 12.52
CA ASP A 632 13.91 24.81 13.67
C ASP A 632 14.65 23.51 14.02
N ASN A 633 15.81 23.31 13.40
CA ASN A 633 16.65 22.12 13.57
C ASN A 633 17.77 22.28 14.60
N PHE A 634 17.95 23.44 15.23
CA PHE A 634 18.90 23.63 16.34
C PHE A 634 18.66 22.55 17.41
N ASP A 635 19.72 21.85 17.83
CA ASP A 635 19.58 20.79 18.83
C ASP A 635 20.02 21.28 20.20
N HIS A 636 21.33 21.49 20.36
CA HIS A 636 21.91 21.90 21.61
C HIS A 636 23.35 22.40 21.45
N TYR A 637 23.89 23.01 22.50
CA TYR A 637 25.32 23.28 22.64
C TYR A 637 25.87 22.70 23.95
N VAL A 638 27.18 22.46 23.99
CA VAL A 638 27.92 21.98 25.17
C VAL A 638 29.13 22.88 25.38
N VAL A 639 29.35 23.28 26.63
CA VAL A 639 30.56 23.98 27.06
C VAL A 639 31.41 23.03 27.91
N ARG A 640 32.68 22.91 27.56
CA ARG A 640 33.67 22.11 28.29
C ARG A 640 34.88 22.97 28.65
N VAL A 641 35.59 22.58 29.70
CA VAL A 641 36.87 23.18 30.06
C VAL A 641 37.89 22.08 30.26
N GLU A 642 39.03 22.23 29.59
CA GLU A 642 40.15 21.31 29.61
C GLU A 642 41.34 21.96 30.31
N LYS A 643 41.93 21.28 31.29
CA LYS A 643 43.22 21.70 31.86
C LYS A 643 44.36 21.20 30.97
N GLN A 644 45.31 22.07 30.65
CA GLN A 644 46.48 21.66 29.86
C GLN A 644 47.27 20.56 30.58
N GLY A 645 47.41 19.40 29.91
CA GLY A 645 48.06 18.22 30.48
C GLY A 645 47.25 17.51 31.56
N GLY A 646 45.95 17.81 31.69
CA GLY A 646 45.04 17.27 32.69
C GLY A 646 43.68 16.86 32.11
N PRO A 647 42.65 16.72 32.97
CA PRO A 647 41.32 16.28 32.56
C PRO A 647 40.45 17.39 31.94
N THR A 648 39.34 16.97 31.32
CA THR A 648 38.28 17.84 30.77
C THR A 648 36.98 17.63 31.53
N ILE A 649 36.30 18.72 31.90
CA ILE A 649 34.98 18.68 32.54
C ILE A 649 33.95 19.46 31.73
N SER A 650 32.68 19.06 31.82
CA SER A 650 31.55 19.78 31.22
C SER A 650 30.99 20.81 32.20
N ILE A 651 30.53 21.95 31.69
CA ILE A 651 30.00 23.05 32.49
C ILE A 651 28.47 23.08 32.34
N PRO A 652 27.70 23.09 33.44
CA PRO A 652 26.25 23.21 33.35
C PRO A 652 25.81 24.53 32.71
N GLY A 653 24.69 24.51 31.99
CA GLY A 653 24.08 25.70 31.42
C GLY A 653 23.52 26.66 32.49
N PRO A 654 23.11 27.88 32.11
CA PRO A 654 22.59 28.87 33.04
C PRO A 654 21.29 28.37 33.68
N GLY A 655 21.29 28.18 35.01
CA GLY A 655 20.07 27.88 35.78
C GLY A 655 19.76 26.41 36.06
N GLY A 656 20.69 25.46 35.89
CA GLY A 656 20.43 24.06 36.25
C GLY A 656 21.64 23.12 36.28
N THR A 657 21.38 21.83 36.48
CA THR A 657 22.38 20.73 36.51
C THR A 657 22.64 20.11 35.13
N CYS A 658 22.00 20.64 34.08
CA CYS A 658 22.11 20.12 32.72
C CYS A 658 23.36 20.66 32.00
N PHE A 659 24.11 19.77 31.34
CA PHE A 659 25.32 20.11 30.57
C PHE A 659 25.06 20.44 29.09
N HIS A 660 23.80 20.51 28.67
CA HIS A 660 23.39 20.78 27.29
C HIS A 660 22.45 22.00 27.24
N GLY A 661 22.86 23.08 26.57
CA GLY A 661 21.99 24.21 26.34
C GLY A 661 21.11 23.97 25.11
N THR A 662 19.80 23.87 25.29
CA THR A 662 18.83 23.55 24.22
C THR A 662 18.16 24.78 23.62
N SER A 663 18.73 25.97 23.84
CA SER A 663 18.23 27.24 23.31
C SER A 663 19.38 28.00 22.67
N ARG A 664 19.08 28.75 21.60
CA ARG A 664 20.05 29.62 20.95
C ARG A 664 20.56 30.67 21.93
N VAL A 665 21.85 31.01 21.83
CA VAL A 665 22.49 32.06 22.62
C VAL A 665 23.20 33.01 21.67
N GLY A 666 22.94 34.31 21.84
CA GLY A 666 23.50 35.35 20.97
C GLY A 666 22.93 35.33 19.55
N ASP A 667 23.51 36.14 18.67
CA ASP A 667 23.21 36.21 17.24
C ASP A 667 24.51 36.57 16.49
N PRO A 668 24.95 35.77 15.49
CA PRO A 668 26.17 36.05 14.72
C PRO A 668 26.10 37.36 13.92
N GLY A 669 24.91 37.86 13.61
CA GLY A 669 24.73 39.04 12.76
C GLY A 669 24.77 38.74 11.27
N THR A 670 25.56 37.75 10.85
CA THR A 670 25.63 37.30 9.46
C THR A 670 24.58 36.24 9.19
N ARG A 671 23.69 36.51 8.22
CA ARG A 671 22.62 35.60 7.79
C ARG A 671 22.71 35.31 6.31
N CYS A 672 22.12 34.19 5.95
CA CYS A 672 22.01 33.69 4.60
C CYS A 672 21.10 34.56 3.73
N GLY A 673 21.67 35.36 2.81
CA GLY A 673 20.90 36.20 1.88
C GLY A 673 20.09 37.34 2.52
N ALA A 674 20.16 37.49 3.85
CA ALA A 674 19.48 38.53 4.62
C ALA A 674 20.45 39.67 5.00
N PRO A 675 19.94 40.90 5.25
CA PRO A 675 20.76 42.01 5.72
C PRO A 675 21.52 41.64 7.00
N THR A 676 22.81 41.95 7.04
CA THR A 676 23.63 41.75 8.24
C THR A 676 23.07 42.59 9.39
N ILE A 677 22.80 41.96 10.53
CA ILE A 677 22.40 42.63 11.77
C ILE A 677 23.59 42.70 12.75
N PRO A 678 23.55 43.57 13.78
CA PRO A 678 24.63 43.63 14.75
C PRO A 678 24.80 42.29 15.49
N THR A 679 26.05 41.84 15.63
CA THR A 679 26.38 40.66 16.42
C THR A 679 26.00 40.87 17.89
N VAL A 680 25.28 39.91 18.47
CA VAL A 680 24.87 39.92 19.87
C VAL A 680 25.56 38.76 20.59
N ILE A 681 26.27 39.06 21.67
CA ILE A 681 26.88 38.04 22.52
C ILE A 681 25.99 37.77 23.74
N GLY A 682 25.62 36.51 23.94
CA GLY A 682 24.86 36.05 25.09
C GLY A 682 25.73 35.34 26.13
N THR A 683 25.12 34.91 27.24
CA THR A 683 25.78 34.06 28.26
C THR A 683 25.52 32.59 27.95
N LEU A 684 26.58 31.82 27.72
CA LEU A 684 26.53 30.39 27.40
C LEU A 684 26.45 29.52 28.66
N ALA A 685 27.24 29.85 29.68
CA ALA A 685 27.33 29.11 30.94
C ALA A 685 27.94 30.00 32.04
N LEU A 686 27.81 29.56 33.29
CA LEU A 686 28.51 30.16 34.43
C LEU A 686 29.47 29.12 34.99
N PHE A 687 30.77 29.33 34.80
CA PHE A 687 31.78 28.42 35.34
C PHE A 687 32.09 28.77 36.79
N ASP A 688 32.02 27.81 37.69
CA ASP A 688 32.34 28.04 39.08
C ASP A 688 33.83 27.78 39.35
N LEU A 689 34.58 28.86 39.63
CA LEU A 689 36.02 28.80 39.87
C LEU A 689 36.40 28.00 41.13
N ARG A 690 35.44 27.63 42.00
CA ARG A 690 35.69 26.63 43.05
C ARG A 690 36.20 25.31 42.45
N ALA A 691 35.92 25.02 41.18
CA ALA A 691 36.40 23.83 40.48
C ALA A 691 37.91 23.76 40.32
N VAL A 692 38.60 24.91 40.30
CA VAL A 692 40.06 24.94 40.16
C VAL A 692 40.78 24.98 41.52
N ASP A 693 40.06 25.06 42.64
CA ASP A 693 40.64 25.10 43.98
C ASP A 693 40.47 23.76 44.70
N PRO A 694 41.56 23.10 45.15
CA PRO A 694 41.50 21.79 45.78
C PRO A 694 40.69 21.76 47.08
N ILE A 695 40.52 22.90 47.75
CA ILE A 695 39.78 23.02 49.01
C ILE A 695 38.28 23.20 48.74
N CYS A 696 37.91 24.08 47.81
CA CYS A 696 36.50 24.40 47.55
C CYS A 696 35.80 23.49 46.52
N GLN A 697 36.51 22.70 45.72
CA GLN A 697 35.90 21.85 44.67
C GLN A 697 34.81 20.90 45.19
N ALA A 698 34.92 20.44 46.45
CA ALA A 698 33.93 19.55 47.07
C ALA A 698 32.55 20.21 47.28
N SER A 699 32.47 21.54 47.15
CA SER A 699 31.23 22.32 47.33
C SER A 699 30.44 22.49 46.02
N LEU A 700 30.90 21.90 44.92
CA LEU A 700 30.24 22.01 43.62
C LEU A 700 29.07 21.04 43.47
N PRO A 701 28.01 21.43 42.74
CA PRO A 701 26.87 20.56 42.47
C PRO A 701 27.13 19.54 41.35
N TYR A 702 28.35 19.50 40.80
CA TYR A 702 28.77 18.59 39.74
C TYR A 702 30.17 18.02 40.03
N PRO A 703 30.46 16.79 39.57
CA PRO A 703 31.75 16.16 39.83
C PRO A 703 32.88 16.87 39.07
N VAL A 704 34.00 17.10 39.76
CA VAL A 704 35.27 17.54 39.18
C VAL A 704 36.23 16.37 39.18
N GLN A 705 36.87 16.10 38.04
CA GLN A 705 37.81 15.00 37.89
C GLN A 705 39.13 15.33 38.61
N ALA A 706 39.73 14.33 39.27
CA ALA A 706 41.01 14.49 39.96
C ALA A 706 42.10 14.98 38.99
N GLY A 707 42.90 15.95 39.44
CA GLY A 707 43.94 16.58 38.63
C GLY A 707 43.46 17.79 37.83
N PHE A 708 42.17 18.15 37.89
CA PHE A 708 41.64 19.39 37.30
C PHE A 708 42.00 20.63 38.12
N GLU A 709 42.20 20.48 39.42
CA GLU A 709 42.50 21.53 40.39
C GLU A 709 43.93 22.08 40.30
N LEU A 710 44.17 23.27 40.87
CA LEU A 710 45.48 23.90 41.02
C LEU A 710 45.78 24.16 42.49
N ALA A 711 46.99 23.79 42.94
CA ALA A 711 47.42 24.18 44.27
C ALA A 711 47.46 25.71 44.40
N ARG A 712 47.18 26.21 45.61
CA ARG A 712 47.23 27.65 45.87
C ARG A 712 48.63 28.21 45.67
N GLY A 713 48.74 29.26 44.87
CA GLY A 713 49.97 29.86 44.35
C GLY A 713 50.44 29.33 43.00
N GLU A 714 49.70 28.41 42.35
CA GLU A 714 50.04 27.89 41.01
C GLU A 714 49.14 28.46 39.91
N CYS A 715 49.64 28.37 38.67
CA CYS A 715 48.88 28.74 37.48
C CYS A 715 48.96 27.64 36.42
N CYS A 716 47.89 27.45 35.66
CA CYS A 716 47.86 26.56 34.50
C CYS A 716 46.94 27.11 33.42
N VAL A 717 47.14 26.68 32.17
CA VAL A 717 46.26 27.03 31.06
C VAL A 717 45.04 26.12 31.07
N TYR A 718 43.86 26.73 30.99
CA TYR A 718 42.59 26.07 30.76
C TYR A 718 42.03 26.50 29.41
N ILE A 719 41.51 25.55 28.64
CA ILE A 719 40.92 25.78 27.34
C ILE A 719 39.41 25.57 27.46
N PHE A 720 38.65 26.63 27.28
CA PHE A 720 37.19 26.55 27.20
C PHE A 720 36.79 26.22 25.78
N HIS A 721 36.04 25.14 25.61
CA HIS A 721 35.55 24.64 24.34
C HIS A 721 34.04 24.81 24.27
N LEU A 722 33.55 25.33 23.15
CA LEU A 722 32.14 25.32 22.78
C LEU A 722 31.96 24.37 21.60
N THR A 723 30.96 23.51 21.67
CA THR A 723 30.45 22.77 20.52
C THR A 723 28.96 23.00 20.40
N VAL A 724 28.50 23.37 19.21
CA VAL A 724 27.10 23.63 18.88
C VAL A 724 26.67 22.58 17.87
N TYR A 725 25.46 22.02 18.06
CA TYR A 725 24.89 20.96 17.23
C TYR A 725 23.53 21.38 16.68
N ASP A 726 23.28 21.03 15.43
CA ASP A 726 21.96 21.02 14.83
C ASP A 726 21.58 19.57 14.43
N ARG A 727 20.38 19.38 13.89
CA ARG A 727 19.85 18.06 13.46
C ARG A 727 19.97 17.78 11.97
N THR A 728 20.66 18.63 11.22
CA THR A 728 20.90 18.41 9.79
C THR A 728 21.77 17.20 9.56
N VAL A 729 21.18 16.20 8.92
CA VAL A 729 21.81 14.94 8.54
C VAL A 729 22.81 15.20 7.42
N ARG A 730 24.01 14.63 7.57
CA ARG A 730 25.08 14.61 6.57
C ARG A 730 25.68 13.22 6.51
N ALA A 731 26.36 12.89 5.41
CA ALA A 731 27.06 11.61 5.24
C ALA A 731 28.06 11.25 6.38
N CYS A 732 28.56 12.23 7.15
CA CYS A 732 29.48 12.02 8.27
C CYS A 732 28.83 12.19 9.67
N GLY A 733 27.50 12.20 9.75
CA GLY A 733 26.74 12.40 10.99
C GLY A 733 26.09 13.78 11.08
N VAL A 734 25.80 14.22 12.30
CA VAL A 734 25.14 15.51 12.55
C VAL A 734 26.09 16.69 12.35
N SER A 735 25.56 17.79 11.82
CA SER A 735 26.27 19.05 11.69
C SER A 735 26.62 19.64 13.05
N HIS A 736 27.83 20.21 13.13
CA HIS A 736 28.31 20.90 14.33
C HIS A 736 29.33 21.99 14.00
N ALA A 737 29.44 22.98 14.89
CA ALA A 737 30.49 23.98 14.90
C ALA A 737 31.23 23.97 16.24
N THR A 738 32.51 24.36 16.23
CA THR A 738 33.34 24.43 17.43
C THR A 738 34.03 25.78 17.57
N SER A 739 34.32 26.17 18.80
CA SER A 739 35.12 27.36 19.12
C SER A 739 35.87 27.15 20.43
N SER A 740 37.02 27.81 20.60
CA SER A 740 37.82 27.69 21.83
C SER A 740 38.47 28.99 22.29
N TRP A 741 38.60 29.10 23.62
CA TRP A 741 39.19 30.25 24.30
C TRP A 741 40.12 29.79 25.44
N PRO A 742 41.46 29.82 25.25
CA PRO A 742 42.42 29.52 26.30
C PRO A 742 42.59 30.70 27.26
N VAL A 743 42.69 30.40 28.55
CA VAL A 743 42.95 31.34 29.66
C VAL A 743 43.96 30.70 30.61
N LYS A 744 44.93 31.46 31.11
CA LYS A 744 45.80 31.01 32.19
C LYS A 744 45.16 31.36 33.53
N ILE A 745 44.65 30.37 34.25
CA ILE A 745 44.05 30.57 35.56
C ILE A 745 45.14 30.41 36.62
N CYS A 746 45.26 31.42 37.49
CA CYS A 746 46.15 31.44 38.64
C CYS A 746 45.31 31.34 39.92
N ASN A 747 45.50 30.27 40.69
CA ASN A 747 44.89 30.16 42.02
C ASN A 747 45.74 30.94 43.02
N ASP A 748 45.62 32.27 43.00
CA ASP A 748 46.43 33.20 43.81
C ASP A 748 45.93 33.37 45.26
N LEU A 749 45.01 32.51 45.70
CA LEU A 749 44.53 32.50 47.07
C LEU A 749 45.67 32.14 48.06
N PRO A 750 45.58 32.58 49.33
CA PRO A 750 46.60 32.27 50.34
C PRO A 750 46.76 30.77 50.52
N ARG A 751 48.01 30.30 50.54
CA ARG A 751 48.36 28.94 50.95
C ARG A 751 47.86 28.74 52.39
N SER A 752 46.98 27.76 52.56
CA SER A 752 46.45 27.34 53.86
C SER A 752 47.51 26.63 54.69
#